data_AF-K2S3W2-F1
#
_entry.id   AF-K2S3W2-F1
#
_cell.length_a   1.000
_cell.length_b   1.000
_cell.length_c   1.000
_cell.angle_alpha   90.00
_cell.angle_beta   90.00
_cell.angle_gamma   90.00
#
_symmetry.space_group_name_H-M   'P 1'
#
loop_
_entity.id
_entity.type
_entity.pdbx_description
1 polymer ?
#
loop_
_entity_poly.entity_id
_entity_poly.type
_entity_poly.pdbx_seq_one_letter_code
_entity_poly.pdbx_strand_id
1 'polypeptide(L)'
;MVAITLSGLKSLLIFFGPMLLPKAIQLYRSIRASSRNPHGAVRPMPAAVANSLNLLYAFAILTFIFSLPYFAPENVFQATSSRLQIPTDTLFVRLGKLRPLSPVDEALKLKFVNLESRLLYLVYGPSALADCPFCSVDEPSSYFYYALPSIMAPHLLHLLVLGLVTSPLLSGPEGARWRTWATLAGVGLAALEVWTVGTYNHKQNATALRLNDVEPFFWRMRTLRYVGIALVDGLLGYAMYLTSTNRWLVIPPTISERIEENTRIVEGLRGKLSMLGAMKNTVARDKGLRERSASYWVDEGQVMGEIFEEREVVDSMQNALERVNVEMIETQAGGMADNVVRVMETRQRIVKAEEGGDGMLQAQGLSPITAVPDVVRSRLSAIFCADDRTTFPVTPQPVIVILPQQSLAGCDPPAQHRLFDAMSTFGTHFRVTTYGESHCLSVGCIVDGCPPGMQLTEADIQPQMTRRRPGQSAITTPRNEKDRVEIQSGTEFGVTLGTPIGMRVMNENQRPKDYGNSTMDLYPRPSHADWTYLEKYGVKASSGGGRSSARETIGRVAAGAIAEKYLRQAYGVEIVAFTASIGNEFLFPPTPEHPTASTNPAFLKLIDEIDRETVDSFLPVRCPDEGATERMKRVVENYRDREDSIGGTVSCVIRNVPSGLGEPCFDKLEAMLAHAMLSIPATKGFEIGSGFGGCQVPGSIHNDPFIKAPAAEGRPRLTTKTNNSGGIQGGITNGAHIYFNVGFKPPATIGQAQQTVTYGEEDGVLEAKGRHDPCVVPRAVPIVESMAALVLMDAVLAQQARQTARSLLPPLKQTIPVTGGGAQANGEGAKIEEDR
;
A
#
# COMPACT_ATOMS: atom_id res chain seq x y z
N MET A 1 -15.63 -15.38 -39.11
CA MET A 1 -16.63 -14.49 -38.50
C MET A 1 -17.00 -13.39 -39.49
N VAL A 2 -18.28 -13.16 -39.78
CA VAL A 2 -18.68 -11.82 -40.22
C VAL A 2 -18.35 -10.93 -39.02
N ALA A 3 -17.22 -10.24 -39.08
CA ALA A 3 -16.91 -9.22 -38.10
C ALA A 3 -18.09 -8.25 -38.16
N ILE A 4 -18.92 -8.21 -37.12
CA ILE A 4 -19.85 -7.11 -36.95
C ILE A 4 -18.95 -5.89 -36.81
N THR A 5 -18.75 -5.20 -37.92
CA THR A 5 -17.92 -4.00 -37.95
C THR A 5 -18.52 -3.03 -36.95
N LEU A 6 -17.67 -2.24 -36.30
CA LEU A 6 -18.13 -1.24 -35.33
C LEU A 6 -19.22 -0.34 -35.95
N SER A 7 -19.16 -0.11 -37.27
CA SER A 7 -20.19 0.53 -38.08
C SER A 7 -21.51 -0.24 -38.13
N GLY A 8 -21.49 -1.56 -38.33
CA GLY A 8 -22.69 -2.41 -38.30
C GLY A 8 -23.35 -2.42 -36.92
N LEU A 9 -22.55 -2.46 -35.85
CA LEU A 9 -23.05 -2.35 -34.47
C LEU A 9 -23.69 -0.98 -34.20
N LYS A 10 -23.07 0.10 -34.70
CA LYS A 10 -23.59 1.47 -34.62
C LYS A 10 -24.93 1.61 -35.34
N SER A 11 -25.05 1.06 -36.56
CA SER A 11 -26.29 1.09 -37.33
C SER A 11 -27.41 0.31 -36.65
N LEU A 12 -27.12 -0.86 -36.07
CA LEU A 12 -28.07 -1.64 -35.28
C LEU A 12 -28.52 -0.88 -34.03
N LEU A 13 -27.60 -0.25 -33.31
CA LEU A 13 -27.90 0.56 -32.12
C LEU A 13 -28.70 1.82 -32.46
N ILE A 14 -28.45 2.47 -33.60
CA ILE A 14 -29.20 3.65 -34.03
C ILE A 14 -30.62 3.26 -34.44
N PHE A 15 -30.78 2.13 -35.16
CA PHE A 15 -32.09 1.70 -35.66
C PHE A 15 -32.97 1.07 -34.56
N PHE A 16 -32.41 0.16 -33.76
CA PHE A 16 -33.17 -0.55 -32.72
C PHE A 16 -33.07 0.11 -31.34
N GLY A 17 -32.08 0.96 -31.08
CA GLY A 17 -31.88 1.63 -29.80
C GLY A 17 -33.10 2.40 -29.29
N PRO A 18 -33.78 3.21 -30.10
CA PRO A 18 -35.02 3.90 -29.70
C PRO A 18 -36.17 2.96 -29.31
N MET A 19 -36.18 1.72 -29.82
CA MET A 19 -37.20 0.71 -29.49
C MET A 19 -36.79 -0.17 -28.29
N LEU A 20 -35.50 -0.48 -28.17
CA LEU A 20 -34.94 -1.33 -27.13
C LEU A 20 -34.73 -0.57 -25.81
N LEU A 21 -34.35 0.70 -25.86
CA LEU A 21 -34.07 1.51 -24.66
C LEU A 21 -35.32 1.70 -23.78
N PRO A 22 -36.52 2.03 -24.30
CA PRO A 22 -37.73 2.09 -23.47
C PRO A 22 -38.09 0.74 -22.87
N LYS A 23 -37.90 -0.37 -23.60
CA LYS A 23 -38.13 -1.73 -23.10
C LYS A 23 -37.11 -2.11 -22.02
N ALA A 24 -35.85 -1.72 -22.17
CA ALA A 24 -34.81 -1.92 -21.16
C ALA A 24 -35.07 -1.09 -19.89
N ILE A 25 -35.57 0.15 -20.04
CA ILE A 25 -35.99 0.99 -18.91
C ILE A 25 -37.23 0.40 -18.23
N GLN A 26 -38.22 -0.07 -18.99
CA GLN A 26 -39.40 -0.76 -18.45
C GLN A 26 -39.02 -2.05 -17.73
N LEU A 27 -38.08 -2.81 -18.28
CA LEU A 27 -37.51 -4.00 -17.66
C LEU A 27 -36.81 -3.65 -16.34
N TYR A 28 -35.94 -2.64 -16.35
CA TYR A 28 -35.28 -2.16 -15.13
C TYR A 28 -36.30 -1.72 -14.08
N ARG A 29 -37.36 -1.01 -14.49
CA ARG A 29 -38.44 -0.56 -13.61
C ARG A 29 -39.31 -1.72 -13.11
N SER A 30 -39.57 -2.75 -13.90
CA SER A 30 -40.38 -3.91 -13.47
C SER A 30 -39.59 -4.81 -12.50
N ILE A 31 -38.30 -5.03 -12.76
CA ILE A 31 -37.39 -5.69 -11.82
C ILE A 31 -37.34 -4.90 -10.51
N ARG A 32 -37.24 -3.56 -10.58
CA ARG A 32 -37.27 -2.67 -9.40
C ARG A 32 -38.59 -2.70 -8.63
N ALA A 33 -39.74 -2.63 -9.31
CA ALA A 33 -41.07 -2.61 -8.69
C ALA A 33 -41.45 -3.95 -8.03
N SER A 34 -40.83 -5.06 -8.48
CA SER A 34 -41.02 -6.38 -7.88
C SER A 34 -40.29 -6.56 -6.53
N SER A 35 -39.43 -5.62 -6.13
CA SER A 35 -38.81 -5.61 -4.81
C SER A 35 -39.87 -5.33 -3.74
N ARG A 36 -40.20 -6.33 -2.92
CA ARG A 36 -41.15 -6.20 -1.81
C ARG A 36 -40.65 -5.28 -0.69
N ASN A 37 -39.38 -4.89 -0.70
CA ASN A 37 -38.79 -4.02 0.33
C ASN A 37 -37.78 -3.03 -0.30
N PRO A 38 -38.26 -1.94 -0.95
CA PRO A 38 -37.39 -0.94 -1.59
C PRO A 38 -36.47 -0.20 -0.61
N HIS A 39 -36.87 -0.15 0.67
CA HIS A 39 -36.15 0.47 1.79
C HIS A 39 -35.46 -0.57 2.69
N GLY A 40 -35.40 -1.84 2.27
CA GLY A 40 -34.81 -2.90 3.08
C GLY A 40 -33.29 -2.74 3.17
N ALA A 41 -32.76 -2.82 4.40
CA ALA A 41 -31.33 -2.93 4.62
C ALA A 41 -30.73 -4.16 3.90
N VAL A 42 -29.42 -4.13 3.68
CA VAL A 42 -28.67 -5.28 3.16
C VAL A 42 -28.94 -6.47 4.08
N ARG A 43 -29.48 -7.54 3.52
CA ARG A 43 -29.83 -8.76 4.26
C ARG A 43 -28.87 -9.90 3.90
N PRO A 44 -28.64 -10.87 4.82
CA PRO A 44 -27.93 -12.08 4.48
C PRO A 44 -28.69 -12.86 3.40
N MET A 45 -27.95 -13.68 2.64
CA MET A 45 -28.51 -14.43 1.53
C MET A 45 -29.53 -15.48 2.02
N PRO A 46 -30.74 -15.53 1.43
CA PRO A 46 -31.70 -16.60 1.75
C PRO A 46 -31.16 -17.99 1.38
N ALA A 47 -31.38 -18.98 2.23
CA ALA A 47 -30.87 -20.35 2.03
C ALA A 47 -31.32 -20.98 0.69
N ALA A 48 -32.55 -20.72 0.24
CA ALA A 48 -33.05 -21.18 -1.06
C ALA A 48 -32.24 -20.63 -2.24
N VAL A 49 -31.87 -19.34 -2.18
CA VAL A 49 -31.02 -18.71 -3.21
C VAL A 49 -29.60 -19.26 -3.14
N ALA A 50 -29.06 -19.48 -1.93
CA ALA A 50 -27.74 -20.10 -1.76
C ALA A 50 -27.65 -21.49 -2.41
N ASN A 51 -28.66 -22.34 -2.24
CA ASN A 51 -28.73 -23.65 -2.88
C ASN A 51 -28.73 -23.55 -4.41
N SER A 52 -29.45 -22.57 -4.94
CA SER A 52 -29.53 -22.32 -6.39
C SER A 52 -28.20 -21.80 -6.95
N LEU A 53 -27.50 -20.93 -6.20
CA LEU A 53 -26.16 -20.45 -6.56
C LEU A 53 -25.11 -21.56 -6.53
N ASN A 54 -25.17 -22.46 -5.53
CA ASN A 54 -24.29 -23.62 -5.47
C ASN A 54 -24.48 -24.54 -6.68
N LEU A 55 -25.73 -24.75 -7.11
CA LEU A 55 -26.04 -25.55 -8.30
C LEU A 55 -25.51 -24.88 -9.59
N LEU A 56 -25.73 -23.58 -9.75
CA LEU A 56 -25.16 -22.81 -10.88
C LEU A 56 -23.63 -22.87 -10.87
N TYR A 57 -23.00 -22.71 -9.71
CA TYR A 57 -21.54 -22.76 -9.57
C TYR A 57 -20.98 -24.14 -9.95
N ALA A 58 -21.60 -25.22 -9.46
CA ALA A 58 -21.21 -26.58 -9.82
C ALA A 58 -21.34 -26.84 -11.33
N PHE A 59 -22.43 -26.37 -11.95
CA PHE A 59 -22.64 -26.53 -13.40
C PHE A 59 -21.70 -25.64 -14.24
N ALA A 60 -21.39 -24.42 -13.78
CA ALA A 60 -20.40 -23.55 -14.41
C ALA A 60 -18.98 -24.16 -14.35
N ILE A 61 -18.59 -24.78 -13.24
CA ILE A 61 -17.33 -25.53 -13.15
C ILE A 61 -17.34 -26.72 -14.11
N LEU A 62 -18.43 -27.50 -14.11
CA LEU A 62 -18.54 -28.67 -14.97
C LEU A 62 -18.39 -28.30 -16.45
N THR A 63 -19.09 -27.25 -16.89
CA THR A 63 -19.02 -26.77 -18.27
C THR A 63 -17.64 -26.17 -18.58
N PHE A 64 -17.03 -25.43 -17.66
CA PHE A 64 -15.66 -24.97 -17.81
C PHE A 64 -14.66 -26.14 -17.99
N ILE A 65 -14.80 -27.23 -17.21
CA ILE A 65 -13.98 -28.44 -17.38
C ILE A 65 -14.18 -29.03 -18.78
N PHE A 66 -15.42 -29.13 -19.28
CA PHE A 66 -15.70 -29.63 -20.63
C PHE A 66 -15.19 -28.71 -21.77
N SER A 67 -14.90 -27.45 -21.46
CA SER A 67 -14.28 -26.50 -22.40
C SER A 67 -12.79 -26.77 -22.64
N LEU A 68 -12.14 -27.48 -21.71
CA LEU A 68 -10.71 -27.76 -21.78
C LEU A 68 -10.37 -28.69 -22.96
N PRO A 69 -9.21 -28.50 -23.61
CA PRO A 69 -8.79 -29.30 -24.76
C PRO A 69 -8.75 -30.82 -24.50
N TYR A 70 -8.50 -31.22 -23.25
CA TYR A 70 -8.43 -32.64 -22.85
C TYR A 70 -9.71 -33.43 -23.15
N PHE A 71 -10.88 -32.79 -23.06
CA PHE A 71 -12.16 -33.45 -23.35
C PHE A 71 -12.56 -33.34 -24.81
N ALA A 72 -11.84 -32.56 -25.62
CA ALA A 72 -12.11 -32.42 -27.04
C ALA A 72 -11.60 -33.63 -27.83
N PRO A 73 -12.33 -34.10 -28.87
CA PRO A 73 -11.82 -35.17 -29.71
C PRO A 73 -10.54 -34.68 -30.41
N GLU A 74 -9.62 -35.60 -30.69
CA GLU A 74 -8.34 -35.25 -31.28
C GLU A 74 -8.50 -34.70 -32.71
N ASN A 75 -7.77 -33.63 -33.04
CA ASN A 75 -7.66 -33.15 -34.41
C ASN A 75 -6.51 -33.88 -35.12
N VAL A 76 -6.86 -34.74 -36.08
CA VAL A 76 -5.89 -35.60 -36.79
C VAL A 76 -4.81 -34.80 -37.51
N PHE A 77 -5.13 -33.62 -38.06
CA PHE A 77 -4.15 -32.77 -38.76
C PHE A 77 -3.20 -32.06 -37.80
N GLN A 78 -3.69 -31.64 -36.63
CA GLN A 78 -2.86 -31.03 -35.59
C GLN A 78 -1.96 -32.08 -34.91
N ALA A 79 -2.51 -33.24 -34.54
CA ALA A 79 -1.76 -34.32 -33.91
C ALA A 79 -0.60 -34.83 -34.77
N THR A 80 -0.83 -34.96 -36.08
CA THR A 80 0.20 -35.40 -37.04
C THR A 80 1.04 -34.26 -37.63
N SER A 81 0.82 -33.01 -37.20
CA SER A 81 1.46 -31.80 -37.73
C SER A 81 1.48 -31.76 -39.27
N SER A 82 0.37 -32.16 -39.90
CA SER A 82 0.29 -32.38 -41.35
C SER A 82 -0.64 -31.36 -42.02
N ARG A 83 -0.23 -30.89 -43.21
CA ARG A 83 -1.02 -29.96 -44.04
C ARG A 83 -2.30 -30.60 -44.57
N LEU A 84 -3.32 -29.79 -44.85
CA LEU A 84 -4.61 -30.27 -45.35
C LEU A 84 -4.54 -31.00 -46.70
N GLN A 85 -3.52 -30.78 -47.53
CA GLN A 85 -3.34 -31.44 -48.84
C GLN A 85 -2.49 -32.73 -48.80
N ILE A 86 -2.13 -33.25 -47.62
CA ILE A 86 -1.34 -34.49 -47.51
C ILE A 86 -2.08 -35.72 -48.10
N PRO A 87 -1.42 -36.70 -48.74
CA PRO A 87 -2.09 -37.94 -49.14
C PRO A 87 -2.70 -38.68 -47.94
N THR A 88 -3.92 -39.21 -48.11
CA THR A 88 -4.71 -39.81 -47.01
C THR A 88 -3.99 -40.99 -46.37
N ASP A 89 -3.40 -41.89 -47.16
CA ASP A 89 -2.63 -43.01 -46.61
C ASP A 89 -1.43 -42.55 -45.79
N THR A 90 -0.72 -41.52 -46.24
CA THR A 90 0.42 -40.97 -45.49
C THR A 90 -0.02 -40.35 -44.16
N LEU A 91 -1.19 -39.69 -44.13
CA LEU A 91 -1.75 -39.12 -42.90
C LEU A 91 -2.04 -40.20 -41.86
N PHE A 92 -2.73 -41.28 -42.26
CA PHE A 92 -3.10 -42.35 -41.33
C PHE A 92 -1.92 -43.27 -40.98
N VAL A 93 -0.91 -43.41 -41.85
CA VAL A 93 0.36 -44.06 -41.47
C VAL A 93 1.10 -43.24 -40.41
N ARG A 94 1.10 -41.91 -40.49
CA ARG A 94 1.68 -41.05 -39.45
C ARG A 94 0.89 -41.12 -38.16
N LEU A 95 -0.44 -41.11 -38.23
CA LEU A 95 -1.31 -41.25 -37.06
C LEU A 95 -1.09 -42.62 -36.39
N GLY A 96 -1.00 -43.69 -37.17
CA GLY A 96 -0.72 -45.05 -36.69
C GLY A 96 0.65 -45.21 -36.02
N LYS A 97 1.62 -44.33 -36.29
CA LYS A 97 2.90 -44.27 -35.55
C LYS A 97 2.78 -43.61 -34.19
N LEU A 98 1.79 -42.73 -33.98
CA LEU A 98 1.56 -42.04 -32.71
C LEU A 98 0.71 -42.91 -31.76
N ARG A 99 -0.33 -43.57 -32.29
CA ARG A 99 -1.22 -44.44 -31.53
C ARG A 99 -1.92 -45.46 -32.44
N PRO A 100 -2.45 -46.58 -31.91
CA PRO A 100 -3.31 -47.48 -32.70
C PRO A 100 -4.53 -46.73 -33.25
N LEU A 101 -4.92 -47.09 -34.48
CA LEU A 101 -6.07 -46.50 -35.16
C LEU A 101 -7.37 -46.93 -34.49
N SER A 102 -8.23 -45.97 -34.17
CA SER A 102 -9.56 -46.24 -33.64
C SER A 102 -10.55 -46.57 -34.77
N PRO A 103 -11.72 -47.17 -34.46
CA PRO A 103 -12.77 -47.40 -35.46
C PRO A 103 -13.21 -46.12 -36.17
N VAL A 104 -13.19 -44.98 -35.46
CA VAL A 104 -13.48 -43.66 -36.04
C VAL A 104 -12.40 -43.24 -37.03
N ASP A 105 -11.12 -43.50 -36.73
CA ASP A 105 -10.02 -43.18 -37.65
C ASP A 105 -10.07 -44.02 -38.93
N GLU A 106 -10.43 -45.30 -38.81
CA GLU A 106 -10.63 -46.18 -39.97
C GLU A 106 -11.81 -45.72 -40.85
N ALA A 107 -12.92 -45.30 -40.23
CA ALA A 107 -14.06 -44.71 -40.95
C ALA A 107 -13.68 -43.37 -41.62
N LEU A 108 -12.92 -42.51 -40.93
CA LEU A 108 -12.43 -41.24 -41.49
C LEU A 108 -11.48 -41.47 -42.68
N LYS A 109 -10.65 -42.51 -42.64
CA LYS A 109 -9.74 -42.85 -43.74
C LYS A 109 -10.49 -43.08 -45.06
N LEU A 110 -11.65 -43.73 -45.00
CA LEU A 110 -12.49 -43.98 -46.18
C LEU A 110 -13.20 -42.71 -46.68
N LYS A 111 -13.45 -41.73 -45.81
CA LYS A 111 -14.17 -40.48 -46.14
C LYS A 111 -13.25 -39.35 -46.62
N PHE A 112 -11.95 -39.40 -46.33
CA PHE A 112 -10.95 -38.41 -46.80
C PHE A 112 -10.53 -38.62 -48.26
N VAL A 113 -11.48 -38.47 -49.19
CA VAL A 113 -11.24 -38.62 -50.64
C VAL A 113 -10.81 -37.30 -51.31
N ASN A 114 -11.47 -36.19 -50.96
CA ASN A 114 -11.24 -34.89 -51.59
C ASN A 114 -10.90 -33.82 -50.54
N LEU A 115 -10.47 -32.63 -50.99
CA LEU A 115 -10.18 -31.51 -50.09
C LEU A 115 -11.44 -31.06 -49.35
N GLU A 116 -12.60 -31.15 -49.99
CA GLU A 116 -13.88 -30.70 -49.44
C GLU A 116 -14.32 -31.51 -48.22
N SER A 117 -14.14 -32.84 -48.21
CA SER A 117 -14.43 -33.67 -47.04
C SER A 117 -13.52 -33.35 -45.85
N ARG A 118 -12.28 -32.90 -46.11
CA ARG A 118 -11.35 -32.43 -45.08
C ARG A 118 -11.71 -31.04 -44.54
N LEU A 119 -12.33 -30.18 -45.36
CA LEU A 119 -12.87 -28.89 -44.89
C LEU A 119 -14.12 -29.11 -44.03
N LEU A 120 -15.00 -30.03 -44.42
CA LEU A 120 -16.19 -30.40 -43.65
C LEU A 120 -15.82 -31.05 -42.30
N TYR A 121 -14.74 -31.83 -42.25
CA TYR A 121 -14.15 -32.35 -41.00
C TYR A 121 -13.82 -31.22 -40.00
N LEU A 122 -13.23 -30.12 -40.47
CA LEU A 122 -12.85 -28.99 -39.61
C LEU A 122 -14.06 -28.24 -39.04
N VAL A 123 -15.23 -28.36 -39.68
CA VAL A 123 -16.47 -27.66 -39.29
C VAL A 123 -17.34 -28.50 -38.38
N TYR A 124 -17.59 -29.77 -38.73
CA TYR A 124 -18.52 -30.64 -38.02
C TYR A 124 -17.85 -31.67 -37.09
N GLY A 125 -16.53 -31.83 -37.20
CA GLY A 125 -15.74 -32.71 -36.35
C GLY A 125 -15.69 -34.17 -36.81
N PRO A 126 -14.96 -35.03 -36.07
CA PRO A 126 -14.67 -36.41 -36.47
C PRO A 126 -15.91 -37.32 -36.50
N SER A 127 -16.78 -37.26 -35.48
CA SER A 127 -17.96 -38.14 -35.38
C SER A 127 -18.98 -37.88 -36.48
N ALA A 128 -19.26 -36.62 -36.80
CA ALA A 128 -20.20 -36.28 -37.86
C ALA A 128 -19.75 -36.79 -39.24
N LEU A 129 -18.44 -36.81 -39.49
CA LEU A 129 -17.90 -37.28 -40.77
C LEU A 129 -17.73 -38.81 -40.82
N ALA A 130 -17.39 -39.44 -39.70
CA ALA A 130 -17.21 -40.88 -39.59
C ALA A 130 -18.54 -41.66 -39.58
N ASP A 131 -19.50 -41.20 -38.79
CA ASP A 131 -20.67 -41.98 -38.41
C ASP A 131 -21.92 -41.67 -39.24
N CYS A 132 -21.94 -40.57 -40.00
CA CYS A 132 -23.13 -40.19 -40.76
C CYS A 132 -23.36 -41.12 -41.98
N PRO A 133 -24.47 -41.89 -42.02
CA PRO A 133 -24.69 -42.87 -43.07
C PRO A 133 -25.25 -42.25 -44.36
N PHE A 134 -25.92 -41.10 -44.27
CA PHE A 134 -26.60 -40.44 -45.40
C PHE A 134 -25.93 -39.13 -45.84
N CYS A 135 -24.85 -38.71 -45.19
CA CYS A 135 -24.19 -37.46 -45.53
C CYS A 135 -23.26 -37.63 -46.75
N SER A 136 -23.33 -36.68 -47.67
CA SER A 136 -22.49 -36.61 -48.87
C SER A 136 -21.73 -35.30 -48.93
N VAL A 137 -20.57 -35.32 -49.59
CA VAL A 137 -19.73 -34.12 -49.74
C VAL A 137 -20.39 -33.09 -50.68
N ASP A 138 -21.17 -33.57 -51.66
CA ASP A 138 -21.90 -32.74 -52.62
C ASP A 138 -23.03 -31.93 -51.97
N GLU A 139 -23.53 -32.37 -50.81
CA GLU A 139 -24.55 -31.67 -50.03
C GLU A 139 -24.07 -31.38 -48.58
N PRO A 140 -23.31 -30.29 -48.36
CA PRO A 140 -22.78 -29.93 -47.04
C PRO A 140 -23.82 -29.74 -45.93
N SER A 141 -25.07 -29.43 -46.29
CA SER A 141 -26.20 -29.30 -45.34
C SER A 141 -26.54 -30.61 -44.65
N SER A 142 -26.31 -31.76 -45.28
CA SER A 142 -26.56 -33.07 -44.68
C SER A 142 -25.77 -33.27 -43.38
N TYR A 143 -24.50 -32.85 -43.36
CA TYR A 143 -23.64 -32.87 -42.18
C TYR A 143 -24.09 -31.91 -41.08
N PHE A 144 -24.64 -30.74 -41.44
CA PHE A 144 -25.21 -29.81 -40.47
C PHE A 144 -26.41 -30.41 -39.73
N TYR A 145 -27.36 -31.01 -40.46
CA TYR A 145 -28.53 -31.63 -39.87
C TYR A 145 -28.16 -32.82 -38.97
N TYR A 146 -27.16 -33.62 -39.37
CA TYR A 146 -26.66 -34.72 -38.55
C TYR A 146 -25.93 -34.22 -37.28
N ALA A 147 -25.17 -33.13 -37.37
CA ALA A 147 -24.47 -32.56 -36.21
C ALA A 147 -25.39 -31.83 -35.23
N LEU A 148 -26.57 -31.39 -35.66
CA LEU A 148 -27.47 -30.53 -34.88
C LEU A 148 -27.84 -31.10 -33.49
N PRO A 149 -28.17 -32.39 -33.32
CA PRO A 149 -28.43 -32.96 -31.99
C PRO A 149 -27.23 -32.83 -31.04
N SER A 150 -26.01 -33.03 -31.54
CA SER A 150 -24.79 -32.91 -30.72
C SER A 150 -24.47 -31.47 -30.32
N ILE A 151 -24.88 -30.50 -31.15
CA ILE A 151 -24.77 -29.07 -30.86
C ILE A 151 -25.84 -28.66 -29.84
N MET A 152 -27.07 -29.16 -29.99
CA MET A 152 -28.21 -28.78 -29.16
C MET A 152 -28.25 -29.45 -27.79
N ALA A 153 -27.73 -30.68 -27.63
CA ALA A 153 -27.83 -31.41 -26.37
C ALA A 153 -27.26 -30.65 -25.15
N PRO A 154 -26.06 -30.01 -25.20
CA PRO A 154 -25.57 -29.20 -24.08
C PRO A 154 -26.44 -27.99 -23.76
N HIS A 155 -27.04 -27.35 -24.77
CA HIS A 155 -27.95 -26.22 -24.58
C HIS A 155 -29.29 -26.62 -23.97
N LEU A 156 -29.82 -27.77 -24.37
CA LEU A 156 -31.05 -28.32 -23.77
C LEU A 156 -30.82 -28.68 -22.30
N LEU A 157 -29.66 -29.27 -21.97
CA LEU A 157 -29.26 -29.52 -20.60
C LEU A 157 -29.12 -28.21 -19.81
N HIS A 158 -28.48 -27.19 -20.39
CA HIS A 158 -28.35 -25.87 -19.79
C HIS A 158 -29.72 -25.24 -19.51
N LEU A 159 -30.65 -25.29 -20.46
CA LEU A 159 -32.02 -24.78 -20.27
C LEU A 159 -32.77 -25.52 -19.16
N LEU A 160 -32.55 -26.84 -19.01
CA LEU A 160 -33.09 -27.62 -17.89
C LEU A 160 -32.53 -27.14 -16.55
N VAL A 161 -31.21 -26.92 -16.48
CA VAL A 161 -30.53 -26.39 -15.29
C VAL A 161 -31.03 -24.99 -14.93
N LEU A 162 -31.08 -24.07 -15.90
CA LEU A 162 -31.62 -22.72 -15.71
C LEU A 162 -33.08 -22.76 -15.23
N GLY A 163 -33.90 -23.65 -15.81
CA GLY A 163 -35.28 -23.87 -15.40
C GLY A 163 -35.43 -24.41 -13.98
N LEU A 164 -34.49 -25.25 -13.53
CA LEU A 164 -34.46 -25.80 -12.17
C LEU A 164 -34.01 -24.74 -11.14
N VAL A 165 -32.91 -24.06 -11.43
CA VAL A 165 -32.32 -23.00 -10.58
C VAL A 165 -33.29 -21.84 -10.40
N THR A 166 -34.02 -21.45 -11.44
CA THR A 166 -34.99 -20.35 -11.37
C THR A 166 -36.40 -20.83 -11.01
N SER A 167 -36.55 -22.07 -10.53
CA SER A 167 -37.84 -22.57 -10.06
C SER A 167 -38.21 -21.94 -8.70
N PRO A 168 -39.49 -21.62 -8.45
CA PRO A 168 -39.94 -21.14 -7.14
C PRO A 168 -39.66 -22.15 -6.01
N LEU A 169 -39.61 -23.44 -6.33
CA LEU A 169 -39.35 -24.51 -5.36
C LEU A 169 -37.92 -24.47 -4.82
N LEU A 170 -36.93 -24.23 -5.71
CA LEU A 170 -35.52 -24.25 -5.32
C LEU A 170 -34.99 -22.88 -4.90
N SER A 171 -35.38 -21.82 -5.60
CA SER A 171 -34.84 -20.45 -5.40
C SER A 171 -35.77 -19.48 -4.70
N GLY A 172 -37.00 -19.91 -4.41
CA GLY A 172 -38.04 -19.05 -3.87
C GLY A 172 -38.49 -17.96 -4.85
N PRO A 173 -39.23 -16.95 -4.36
CA PRO A 173 -39.75 -15.88 -5.21
C PRO A 173 -38.67 -14.98 -5.80
N GLU A 174 -37.47 -14.94 -5.21
CA GLU A 174 -36.38 -14.07 -5.67
C GLU A 174 -35.70 -14.63 -6.94
N GLY A 175 -35.46 -15.94 -7.01
CA GLY A 175 -34.91 -16.56 -8.23
C GLY A 175 -35.95 -16.77 -9.33
N ALA A 176 -37.23 -16.96 -8.97
CA ALA A 176 -38.32 -17.08 -9.94
C ALA A 176 -38.46 -15.86 -10.87
N ARG A 177 -38.09 -14.66 -10.40
CA ARG A 177 -38.11 -13.41 -11.19
C ARG A 177 -37.15 -13.45 -12.38
N TRP A 178 -36.06 -14.19 -12.26
CA TRP A 178 -35.03 -14.28 -13.28
C TRP A 178 -35.30 -15.38 -14.32
N ARG A 179 -36.34 -16.21 -14.13
CA ARG A 179 -36.67 -17.34 -15.00
C ARG A 179 -36.78 -16.96 -16.47
N THR A 180 -37.59 -15.96 -16.81
CA THR A 180 -37.79 -15.53 -18.20
C THR A 180 -36.49 -15.07 -18.84
N TRP A 181 -35.66 -14.32 -18.10
CA TRP A 181 -34.39 -13.78 -18.59
C TRP A 181 -33.34 -14.87 -18.76
N ALA A 182 -33.26 -15.80 -17.82
CA ALA A 182 -32.42 -16.97 -17.90
C ALA A 182 -32.80 -17.83 -19.12
N THR A 183 -34.09 -18.13 -19.31
CA THR A 183 -34.56 -18.90 -20.47
C THR A 183 -34.23 -18.19 -21.79
N LEU A 184 -34.49 -16.87 -21.88
CA LEU A 184 -34.18 -16.10 -23.10
C LEU A 184 -32.67 -16.08 -23.39
N ALA A 185 -31.82 -15.94 -22.37
CA ALA A 185 -30.37 -15.97 -22.53
C ALA A 185 -29.89 -17.35 -23.01
N GLY A 186 -30.38 -18.44 -22.41
CA GLY A 186 -30.04 -19.80 -22.83
C GLY A 186 -30.50 -20.13 -24.25
N VAL A 187 -31.75 -19.79 -24.61
CA VAL A 187 -32.27 -19.98 -25.97
C VAL A 187 -31.51 -19.11 -26.97
N GLY A 188 -31.19 -17.86 -26.61
CA GLY A 188 -30.41 -16.96 -27.43
C GLY A 188 -29.01 -17.49 -27.72
N LEU A 189 -28.33 -18.06 -26.72
CA LEU A 189 -27.02 -18.68 -26.88
C LEU A 189 -27.08 -19.90 -27.83
N ALA A 190 -28.09 -20.75 -27.65
CA ALA A 190 -28.31 -21.90 -28.52
C ALA A 190 -28.59 -21.50 -29.98
N ALA A 191 -29.47 -20.53 -30.19
CA ALA A 191 -29.81 -20.02 -31.51
C ALA A 191 -28.61 -19.34 -32.18
N LEU A 192 -27.80 -18.60 -31.41
CA LEU A 192 -26.58 -17.98 -31.90
C LEU A 192 -25.58 -19.04 -32.40
N GLU A 193 -25.36 -20.10 -31.63
CA GLU A 193 -24.47 -21.18 -32.06
C GLU A 193 -24.97 -21.84 -33.36
N VAL A 194 -26.25 -22.24 -33.40
CA VAL A 194 -26.85 -22.87 -34.59
C VAL A 194 -26.73 -21.97 -35.82
N TRP A 195 -26.99 -20.67 -35.66
CA TRP A 195 -26.84 -19.69 -36.73
C TRP A 195 -25.38 -19.55 -37.17
N THR A 196 -24.43 -19.46 -36.23
CA THR A 196 -22.99 -19.35 -36.57
C THR A 196 -22.46 -20.57 -37.29
N VAL A 197 -22.87 -21.79 -36.90
CA VAL A 197 -22.46 -23.04 -37.56
C VAL A 197 -23.12 -23.13 -38.94
N GLY A 198 -24.42 -22.83 -39.04
CA GLY A 198 -25.16 -22.92 -40.31
C GLY A 198 -24.77 -21.88 -41.36
N THR A 199 -24.22 -20.74 -40.95
CA THR A 199 -23.77 -19.67 -41.86
C THR A 199 -22.25 -19.65 -42.10
N TYR A 200 -21.50 -20.57 -41.49
CA TYR A 200 -20.04 -20.59 -41.63
C TYR A 200 -19.60 -21.01 -43.04
N ASN A 201 -18.71 -20.22 -43.65
CA ASN A 201 -18.15 -20.53 -44.95
C ASN A 201 -16.94 -21.48 -44.81
N HIS A 202 -17.19 -22.77 -44.95
CA HIS A 202 -16.17 -23.84 -44.85
C HIS A 202 -15.04 -23.73 -45.90
N LYS A 203 -15.23 -23.00 -47.00
CA LYS A 203 -14.20 -22.81 -48.05
C LYS A 203 -13.10 -21.83 -47.65
N GLN A 204 -13.26 -21.07 -46.55
CA GLN A 204 -12.24 -20.13 -46.08
C GLN A 204 -10.90 -20.81 -45.76
N ASN A 205 -10.93 -22.03 -45.21
CA ASN A 205 -9.72 -22.79 -44.91
C ASN A 205 -9.04 -23.40 -46.15
N ALA A 206 -9.67 -23.35 -47.34
CA ALA A 206 -9.09 -23.91 -48.56
C ALA A 206 -7.86 -23.13 -49.04
N THR A 207 -7.78 -21.83 -48.72
CA THR A 207 -6.66 -20.95 -49.12
C THR A 207 -5.48 -20.99 -48.15
N ALA A 208 -5.60 -21.71 -47.02
CA ALA A 208 -4.54 -21.80 -46.02
C ALA A 208 -3.37 -22.66 -46.53
N LEU A 209 -2.17 -22.08 -46.56
CA LEU A 209 -0.95 -22.76 -47.03
C LEU A 209 -0.19 -23.47 -45.90
N ARG A 210 -0.34 -22.99 -44.66
CA ARG A 210 0.29 -23.55 -43.46
C ARG A 210 -0.78 -24.06 -42.50
N LEU A 211 -0.43 -25.07 -41.69
CA LEU A 211 -1.33 -25.63 -40.68
C LEU A 211 -1.74 -24.59 -39.63
N ASN A 212 -0.85 -23.65 -39.29
CA ASN A 212 -1.14 -22.57 -38.33
C ASN A 212 -2.18 -21.56 -38.85
N ASP A 213 -2.37 -21.48 -40.18
CA ASP A 213 -3.35 -20.58 -40.80
C ASP A 213 -4.72 -21.24 -40.92
N VAL A 214 -4.84 -22.54 -40.59
CA VAL A 214 -6.11 -23.27 -40.62
C VAL A 214 -6.89 -23.00 -39.34
N GLU A 215 -8.11 -22.52 -39.46
CA GLU A 215 -9.01 -22.33 -38.32
C GLU A 215 -9.73 -23.66 -37.97
N PRO A 216 -9.47 -24.29 -36.81
CA PRO A 216 -10.18 -25.49 -36.37
C PRO A 216 -11.56 -25.14 -35.81
N PHE A 217 -12.50 -24.76 -36.69
CA PHE A 217 -13.80 -24.20 -36.34
C PHE A 217 -14.60 -25.05 -35.35
N PHE A 218 -14.68 -26.37 -35.55
CA PHE A 218 -15.39 -27.29 -34.65
C PHE A 218 -14.91 -27.19 -33.20
N TRP A 219 -13.59 -27.27 -33.00
CA TRP A 219 -12.97 -27.19 -31.66
C TRP A 219 -13.17 -25.81 -31.04
N ARG A 220 -13.01 -24.76 -31.84
CA ARG A 220 -13.25 -23.38 -31.40
C ARG A 220 -14.69 -23.18 -30.93
N MET A 221 -15.67 -23.61 -31.72
CA MET A 221 -17.09 -23.48 -31.37
C MET A 221 -17.45 -24.31 -30.15
N ARG A 222 -16.87 -25.51 -30.00
CA ARG A 222 -17.03 -26.30 -28.79
C ARG A 222 -16.53 -25.56 -27.54
N THR A 223 -15.33 -24.97 -27.58
CA THR A 223 -14.82 -24.19 -26.44
C THR A 223 -15.72 -22.98 -26.15
N LEU A 224 -16.12 -22.24 -27.20
CA LEU A 224 -17.01 -21.07 -27.06
C LEU A 224 -18.39 -21.45 -26.50
N ARG A 225 -18.93 -22.61 -26.85
CA ARG A 225 -20.20 -23.13 -26.32
C ARG A 225 -20.15 -23.24 -24.80
N TYR A 226 -19.17 -23.97 -24.28
CA TYR A 226 -19.07 -24.23 -22.85
C TYR A 226 -18.68 -22.98 -22.05
N VAL A 227 -17.80 -22.13 -22.60
CA VAL A 227 -17.48 -20.82 -21.99
C VAL A 227 -18.70 -19.90 -21.99
N GLY A 228 -19.48 -19.88 -23.07
CA GLY A 228 -20.71 -19.10 -23.18
C GLY A 228 -21.77 -19.54 -22.15
N ILE A 229 -21.94 -20.84 -21.96
CA ILE A 229 -22.83 -21.41 -20.94
C ILE A 229 -22.39 -20.96 -19.54
N ALA A 230 -21.10 -21.17 -19.19
CA ALA A 230 -20.56 -20.77 -17.89
C ALA A 230 -20.68 -19.26 -17.63
N LEU A 231 -20.53 -18.43 -18.67
CA LEU A 231 -20.70 -16.98 -18.58
C LEU A 231 -22.14 -16.59 -18.29
N VAL A 232 -23.13 -17.22 -18.95
CA VAL A 232 -24.55 -16.99 -18.67
C VAL A 232 -24.88 -17.38 -17.21
N ASP A 233 -24.35 -18.50 -16.73
CA ASP A 233 -24.57 -18.93 -15.34
C ASP A 233 -23.93 -17.99 -14.32
N GLY A 234 -22.71 -17.51 -14.59
CA GLY A 234 -22.04 -16.52 -13.75
C GLY A 234 -22.80 -15.20 -13.67
N LEU A 235 -23.29 -14.69 -14.80
CA LEU A 235 -24.08 -13.46 -14.84
C LEU A 235 -25.43 -13.62 -14.12
N LEU A 236 -26.12 -14.75 -14.32
CA LEU A 236 -27.36 -15.06 -13.63
C LEU A 236 -27.14 -15.20 -12.11
N GLY A 237 -26.10 -15.92 -11.70
CA GLY A 237 -25.75 -16.09 -10.30
C GLY A 237 -25.43 -14.75 -9.62
N TYR A 238 -24.66 -13.90 -10.28
CA TYR A 238 -24.37 -12.54 -9.80
C TYR A 238 -25.65 -11.70 -9.66
N ALA A 239 -26.52 -11.74 -10.66
CA ALA A 239 -27.80 -11.05 -10.64
C ALA A 239 -28.70 -11.52 -9.47
N MET A 240 -28.84 -12.83 -9.29
CA MET A 240 -29.60 -13.44 -8.19
C MET A 240 -29.02 -13.09 -6.82
N TYR A 241 -27.69 -13.10 -6.67
CA TYR A 241 -27.00 -12.67 -5.45
C TYR A 241 -27.34 -11.22 -5.10
N LEU A 242 -27.17 -10.32 -6.06
CA LEU A 242 -27.38 -8.89 -5.88
C LEU A 242 -28.83 -8.53 -5.57
N THR A 243 -29.80 -9.19 -6.22
CA THR A 243 -31.22 -8.97 -5.93
C THR A 243 -31.65 -9.59 -4.61
N SER A 244 -31.15 -10.77 -4.27
CA SER A 244 -31.56 -11.46 -3.04
C SER A 244 -30.99 -10.81 -1.78
N THR A 245 -29.81 -10.19 -1.85
CA THR A 245 -29.16 -9.50 -0.72
C THR A 245 -29.58 -8.04 -0.57
N ASN A 246 -30.48 -7.54 -1.43
CA ASN A 246 -30.82 -6.11 -1.53
C ASN A 246 -29.54 -5.27 -1.69
N ARG A 247 -28.69 -5.55 -2.69
CA ARG A 247 -27.50 -4.72 -2.97
C ARG A 247 -27.62 -3.91 -4.26
N TRP A 248 -28.51 -4.32 -5.16
CA TRP A 248 -28.68 -3.69 -6.47
C TRP A 248 -29.89 -2.74 -6.56
N LEU A 249 -30.91 -2.91 -5.70
CA LEU A 249 -32.17 -2.17 -5.80
C LEU A 249 -32.53 -1.36 -4.53
N VAL A 250 -31.55 -1.07 -3.67
CA VAL A 250 -31.78 -0.29 -2.43
C VAL A 250 -32.00 1.17 -2.76
N ILE A 251 -33.12 1.70 -2.30
CA ILE A 251 -33.35 3.15 -2.22
C ILE A 251 -32.82 3.57 -0.85
N PRO A 252 -31.87 4.52 -0.76
CA PRO A 252 -31.40 4.99 0.54
C PRO A 252 -32.60 5.55 1.33
N PRO A 253 -32.73 5.24 2.62
CA PRO A 253 -33.81 5.79 3.45
C PRO A 253 -33.77 7.32 3.42
N THR A 254 -34.94 7.94 3.49
CA THR A 254 -35.03 9.40 3.52
C THR A 254 -34.32 9.95 4.76
N ILE A 255 -33.95 11.24 4.73
CA ILE A 255 -33.28 11.87 5.89
C ILE A 255 -34.18 11.78 7.13
N SER A 256 -35.49 11.94 6.94
CA SER A 256 -36.50 11.83 8.00
C SER A 256 -36.55 10.42 8.61
N GLU A 257 -36.58 9.36 7.80
CA GLU A 257 -36.57 7.98 8.29
C GLU A 257 -35.27 7.64 9.03
N ARG A 258 -34.11 8.14 8.56
CA ARG A 258 -32.83 7.95 9.25
C ARG A 258 -32.78 8.63 10.61
N ILE A 259 -33.36 9.82 10.72
CA ILE A 259 -33.45 10.55 11.99
C ILE A 259 -34.36 9.79 12.95
N GLU A 260 -35.52 9.32 12.48
CA GLU A 260 -36.47 8.58 13.33
C GLU A 260 -35.89 7.25 13.82
N GLU A 261 -35.22 6.48 12.96
CA GLU A 261 -34.58 5.21 13.32
C GLU A 261 -33.46 5.40 14.35
N ASN A 262 -32.57 6.37 14.12
CA ASN A 262 -31.50 6.70 15.07
C ASN A 262 -32.06 7.20 16.40
N THR A 263 -33.15 7.98 16.37
CA THR A 263 -33.80 8.47 17.59
C THR A 263 -34.38 7.31 18.39
N ARG A 264 -35.06 6.35 17.76
CA ARG A 264 -35.58 5.15 18.44
C ARG A 264 -34.47 4.28 19.04
N ILE A 265 -33.34 4.13 18.35
CA ILE A 265 -32.19 3.38 18.87
C ILE A 265 -31.63 4.06 20.14
N VAL A 266 -31.47 5.38 20.09
CA VAL A 266 -30.98 6.18 21.22
C VAL A 266 -31.95 6.12 22.40
N GLU A 267 -33.26 6.20 22.16
CA GLU A 267 -34.28 6.05 23.20
C GLU A 267 -34.26 4.65 23.83
N GLY A 268 -34.13 3.59 23.02
CA GLY A 268 -34.01 2.22 23.50
C GLY A 268 -32.75 1.99 24.36
N LEU A 269 -31.61 2.55 23.93
CA LEU A 269 -30.35 2.50 24.70
C LEU A 269 -30.45 3.28 26.01
N ARG A 270 -31.04 4.49 25.96
CA ARG A 270 -31.27 5.30 27.16
C ARG A 270 -32.17 4.58 28.16
N GLY A 271 -33.22 3.90 27.70
CA GLY A 271 -34.08 3.06 28.54
C GLY A 271 -33.32 1.93 29.22
N LYS A 272 -32.49 1.18 28.48
CA LYS A 272 -31.67 0.09 29.03
C LYS A 272 -30.63 0.58 30.04
N LEU A 273 -29.95 1.70 29.75
CA LEU A 273 -28.99 2.31 30.67
C LEU A 273 -29.66 2.83 31.95
N SER A 274 -30.85 3.42 31.83
CA SER A 274 -31.64 3.84 32.99
C SER A 274 -32.07 2.65 33.86
N MET A 275 -32.46 1.53 33.24
CA MET A 275 -32.80 0.31 33.98
C MET A 275 -31.57 -0.32 34.64
N LEU A 276 -30.42 -0.37 33.96
CA LEU A 276 -29.15 -0.85 34.55
C LEU A 276 -28.71 0.03 35.72
N GLY A 277 -28.83 1.35 35.58
CA GLY A 277 -28.55 2.29 36.67
C GLY A 277 -29.48 2.08 37.86
N ALA A 278 -30.78 1.88 37.61
CA ALA A 278 -31.75 1.55 38.65
C ALA A 278 -31.43 0.21 39.32
N MET A 279 -31.15 -0.85 38.56
CA MET A 279 -30.76 -2.16 39.10
C MET A 279 -29.49 -2.07 39.94
N LYS A 280 -28.45 -1.39 39.46
CA LYS A 280 -27.20 -1.20 40.21
C LYS A 280 -27.44 -0.45 41.53
N ASN A 281 -28.29 0.58 41.52
CA ASN A 281 -28.66 1.31 42.72
C ASN A 281 -29.51 0.46 43.69
N THR A 282 -30.42 -0.38 43.17
CA THR A 282 -31.19 -1.33 43.99
C THR A 282 -30.28 -2.37 44.63
N VAL A 283 -29.36 -2.95 43.85
CA VAL A 283 -28.36 -3.91 44.36
C VAL A 283 -27.49 -3.25 45.42
N ALA A 284 -27.07 -2.00 45.25
CA ALA A 284 -26.25 -1.28 46.23
C ALA A 284 -27.02 -0.89 47.51
N ARG A 285 -28.33 -0.69 47.43
CA ARG A 285 -29.17 -0.28 48.59
C ARG A 285 -29.64 -1.48 49.41
N ASP A 286 -29.90 -2.61 48.78
CA ASP A 286 -30.29 -3.83 49.47
C ASP A 286 -29.05 -4.53 50.07
N LYS A 287 -29.11 -4.85 51.37
CA LYS A 287 -27.98 -5.48 52.06
C LYS A 287 -27.75 -6.92 51.58
N GLY A 288 -28.82 -7.69 51.35
CA GLY A 288 -28.72 -9.09 50.93
C GLY A 288 -28.20 -9.25 49.49
N LEU A 289 -28.59 -8.35 48.58
CA LEU A 289 -28.08 -8.34 47.19
C LEU A 289 -26.63 -7.90 47.09
N ARG A 290 -26.17 -6.96 47.93
CA ARG A 290 -24.74 -6.62 48.02
C ARG A 290 -23.91 -7.81 48.50
N GLU A 291 -24.36 -8.48 49.55
CA GLU A 291 -23.65 -9.64 50.11
C GLU A 291 -23.57 -10.79 49.09
N ARG A 292 -24.66 -11.08 48.36
CA ARG A 292 -24.65 -12.06 47.26
C ARG A 292 -23.78 -11.66 46.07
N SER A 293 -23.78 -10.37 45.71
CA SER A 293 -22.89 -9.90 44.64
C SER A 293 -21.44 -10.02 45.05
N ALA A 294 -21.10 -9.73 46.31
CA ALA A 294 -19.75 -9.89 46.83
C ALA A 294 -19.36 -11.38 46.91
N SER A 295 -20.26 -12.26 47.36
CA SER A 295 -19.99 -13.70 47.41
C SER A 295 -19.73 -14.29 46.03
N TYR A 296 -20.50 -13.87 45.01
CA TYR A 296 -20.28 -14.31 43.63
C TYR A 296 -18.85 -14.02 43.13
N TRP A 297 -18.33 -12.82 43.40
CA TRP A 297 -16.96 -12.46 42.99
C TRP A 297 -15.88 -13.20 43.79
N VAL A 298 -16.17 -13.59 45.03
CA VAL A 298 -15.29 -14.43 45.85
C VAL A 298 -15.29 -15.88 45.34
N ASP A 299 -16.47 -16.42 45.05
CA ASP A 299 -16.66 -17.77 44.51
C ASP A 299 -16.01 -17.89 43.12
N GLU A 300 -16.16 -16.89 42.24
CA GLU A 300 -15.50 -16.87 40.94
C GLU A 300 -13.96 -16.87 41.07
N GLY A 301 -13.43 -16.14 42.05
CA GLY A 301 -12.00 -16.16 42.38
C GLY A 301 -11.52 -17.52 42.87
N GLN A 302 -12.32 -18.22 43.68
CA GLN A 302 -12.02 -19.58 44.15
C GLN A 302 -12.08 -20.60 43.00
N VAL A 303 -13.14 -20.58 42.18
CA VAL A 303 -13.31 -21.48 41.04
C VAL A 303 -12.18 -21.30 40.02
N MET A 304 -11.77 -20.06 39.75
CA MET A 304 -10.61 -19.82 38.90
C MET A 304 -9.32 -20.39 39.51
N GLY A 305 -9.16 -20.29 40.84
CA GLY A 305 -8.05 -20.93 41.56
C GLY A 305 -8.06 -22.46 41.42
N GLU A 306 -9.20 -23.10 41.58
CA GLU A 306 -9.37 -24.55 41.41
C GLU A 306 -9.03 -25.01 39.98
N ILE A 307 -9.43 -24.22 38.96
CA ILE A 307 -9.07 -24.48 37.55
C ILE A 307 -7.54 -24.40 37.34
N PHE A 308 -6.85 -23.49 38.03
CA PHE A 308 -5.38 -23.43 37.97
C PHE A 308 -4.68 -24.59 38.69
N GLU A 309 -5.37 -25.28 39.59
CA GLU A 309 -4.89 -26.48 40.28
C GLU A 309 -5.19 -27.78 39.52
N GLU A 310 -5.99 -27.72 38.44
CA GLU A 310 -6.27 -28.90 37.60
C GLU A 310 -4.99 -29.44 36.97
N ARG A 311 -4.83 -30.76 37.06
CA ARG A 311 -3.62 -31.46 36.58
C ARG A 311 -3.32 -31.20 35.11
N GLU A 312 -4.34 -31.07 34.25
CA GLU A 312 -4.14 -30.74 32.83
C GLU A 312 -3.55 -29.33 32.64
N VAL A 313 -3.96 -28.37 33.47
CA VAL A 313 -3.47 -26.99 33.43
C VAL A 313 -2.03 -26.93 33.96
N VAL A 314 -1.76 -27.65 35.05
CA VAL A 314 -0.42 -27.78 35.63
C VAL A 314 0.55 -28.49 34.67
N ASP A 315 0.15 -29.59 34.03
CA ASP A 315 0.97 -30.34 33.07
C ASP A 315 1.27 -29.51 31.81
N SER A 316 0.31 -28.71 31.35
CA SER A 316 0.50 -27.75 30.24
C SER A 316 1.51 -26.66 30.62
N MET A 317 1.46 -26.18 31.86
CA MET A 317 2.41 -25.19 32.38
C MET A 317 3.81 -25.80 32.60
N GLN A 318 3.89 -27.07 33.00
CA GLN A 318 5.13 -27.80 33.23
C GLN A 318 5.85 -28.13 31.91
N ASN A 319 5.10 -28.52 30.87
CA ASN A 319 5.62 -28.65 29.50
C ASN A 319 6.19 -27.33 28.93
N ALA A 320 5.63 -26.19 29.34
CA ALA A 320 6.17 -24.89 28.99
C ALA A 320 7.47 -24.57 29.76
N LEU A 321 7.59 -25.04 31.00
CA LEU A 321 8.77 -24.88 31.86
C LEU A 321 9.94 -25.79 31.48
N GLU A 322 9.70 -27.00 30.98
CA GLU A 322 10.77 -27.89 30.48
C GLU A 322 11.55 -27.31 29.29
N ARG A 323 10.97 -26.33 28.59
CA ARG A 323 11.65 -25.59 27.51
C ARG A 323 12.60 -24.50 28.03
N VAL A 324 12.70 -24.32 29.35
CA VAL A 324 13.50 -23.29 30.00
C VAL A 324 14.72 -23.93 30.68
N ASN A 325 15.92 -23.48 30.30
CA ASN A 325 17.18 -24.03 30.82
C ASN A 325 17.46 -23.49 32.24
N VAL A 326 17.06 -24.27 33.25
CA VAL A 326 17.10 -23.93 34.69
C VAL A 326 18.54 -23.64 35.17
N GLU A 327 19.54 -24.30 34.61
CA GLU A 327 20.96 -24.13 34.98
C GLU A 327 21.45 -22.69 34.66
N MET A 328 20.94 -22.11 33.58
CA MET A 328 21.22 -20.72 33.21
C MET A 328 20.60 -19.73 34.21
N ILE A 329 19.43 -20.07 34.77
CA ILE A 329 18.71 -19.24 35.73
C ILE A 329 19.37 -19.30 37.11
N GLU A 330 19.81 -20.49 37.56
CA GLU A 330 20.56 -20.62 38.82
C GLU A 330 21.89 -19.87 38.77
N THR A 331 22.60 -19.92 37.64
CA THR A 331 23.86 -19.18 37.47
C THR A 331 23.64 -17.66 37.52
N GLN A 332 22.52 -17.18 36.97
CA GLN A 332 22.13 -15.77 37.03
C GLN A 332 21.65 -15.36 38.43
N ALA A 333 20.91 -16.23 39.13
CA ALA A 333 20.44 -15.97 40.48
C ALA A 333 21.59 -15.95 41.51
N GLY A 334 22.56 -16.87 41.39
CA GLY A 334 23.78 -16.88 42.21
C GLY A 334 24.62 -15.62 42.01
N GLY A 335 24.83 -15.21 40.76
CA GLY A 335 25.52 -13.95 40.46
C GLY A 335 24.79 -12.70 40.96
N MET A 336 23.47 -12.77 41.14
CA MET A 336 22.68 -11.67 41.69
C MET A 336 22.73 -11.64 43.22
N ALA A 337 22.73 -12.79 43.88
CA ALA A 337 22.92 -12.90 45.33
C ALA A 337 24.29 -12.39 45.77
N ASP A 338 25.37 -12.78 45.07
CA ASP A 338 26.73 -12.31 45.37
C ASP A 338 26.90 -10.80 45.19
N ASN A 339 26.20 -10.22 44.20
CA ASN A 339 26.19 -8.78 44.00
C ASN A 339 25.41 -8.05 45.10
N VAL A 340 24.30 -8.62 45.61
CA VAL A 340 23.56 -8.05 46.73
C VAL A 340 24.40 -8.09 48.01
N VAL A 341 25.10 -9.21 48.28
CA VAL A 341 26.00 -9.31 49.44
C VAL A 341 27.15 -8.30 49.34
N ARG A 342 27.78 -8.15 48.16
CA ARG A 342 28.78 -7.09 47.93
C ARG A 342 28.25 -5.69 48.15
N VAL A 343 27.01 -5.42 47.73
CA VAL A 343 26.37 -4.11 47.95
C VAL A 343 26.11 -3.87 49.43
N MET A 344 25.73 -4.90 50.20
CA MET A 344 25.54 -4.79 51.64
C MET A 344 26.86 -4.59 52.40
N GLU A 345 27.93 -5.29 52.03
CA GLU A 345 29.27 -5.10 52.60
C GLU A 345 29.83 -3.71 52.29
N THR A 346 29.60 -3.22 51.06
CA THR A 346 30.01 -1.88 50.64
C THR A 346 29.23 -0.81 51.42
N ARG A 347 27.94 -1.04 51.66
CA ARG A 347 27.09 -0.15 52.47
C ARG A 347 27.53 -0.10 53.94
N GLN A 348 27.94 -1.22 54.54
CA GLN A 348 28.51 -1.23 55.90
C GLN A 348 29.85 -0.50 56.00
N ARG A 349 30.69 -0.55 54.95
CA ARG A 349 31.94 0.22 54.89
C ARG A 349 31.70 1.72 54.74
N ILE A 350 30.67 2.11 53.99
CA ILE A 350 30.27 3.52 53.82
C ILE A 350 29.70 4.08 55.14
N VAL A 351 28.86 3.32 55.85
CA VAL A 351 28.31 3.74 57.16
C VAL A 351 29.43 3.90 58.21
N LYS A 352 30.43 3.01 58.23
CA LYS A 352 31.59 3.16 59.12
C LYS A 352 32.53 4.32 58.77
N ALA A 353 32.52 4.79 57.52
CA ALA A 353 33.28 5.96 57.10
C ALA A 353 32.55 7.28 57.42
N GLU A 354 31.22 7.25 57.55
CA GLU A 354 30.41 8.43 57.89
C GLU A 354 30.32 8.72 59.40
N GLU A 355 30.55 7.74 60.28
CA GLU A 355 30.54 7.94 61.74
C GLU A 355 31.85 8.51 62.33
N GLY A 356 32.93 8.58 61.53
CA GLY A 356 34.23 9.12 61.95
C GLY A 356 34.59 10.41 61.22
N GLY A 357 33.97 11.52 61.59
CA GLY A 357 34.34 12.83 61.03
C GLY A 357 35.70 13.30 61.56
N ASP A 358 36.68 13.48 60.67
CA ASP A 358 37.62 14.62 60.68
C ASP A 358 38.56 14.60 59.45
N GLY A 359 39.03 15.77 59.04
CA GLY A 359 40.39 15.96 58.49
C GLY A 359 40.69 15.58 57.03
N MET A 360 40.86 16.62 56.21
CA MET A 360 41.95 16.86 55.23
C MET A 360 42.95 15.71 54.95
N LEU A 361 43.16 15.31 53.68
CA LEU A 361 44.46 15.22 52.97
C LEU A 361 44.45 14.33 51.70
N GLN A 362 45.15 14.86 50.68
CA GLN A 362 45.95 14.24 49.61
C GLN A 362 45.98 12.71 49.34
N ALA A 363 45.80 12.43 48.05
CA ALA A 363 46.73 11.71 47.15
C ALA A 363 46.87 10.17 47.14
N GLN A 364 47.12 9.71 45.91
CA GLN A 364 47.84 8.51 45.47
C GLN A 364 47.13 7.15 45.42
N GLY A 365 47.11 6.62 44.19
CA GLY A 365 47.54 5.26 43.90
C GLY A 365 46.48 4.17 44.02
N LEU A 366 46.09 3.60 42.87
CA LEU A 366 46.20 2.15 42.65
C LEU A 366 46.05 1.84 41.16
N SER A 367 47.14 1.28 40.63
CA SER A 367 47.36 0.77 39.29
C SER A 367 46.69 -0.61 39.08
N PRO A 368 46.69 -1.15 37.84
CA PRO A 368 45.66 -2.04 37.32
C PRO A 368 45.90 -3.52 37.66
N ILE A 369 44.82 -4.30 37.71
CA ILE A 369 44.91 -5.76 37.64
C ILE A 369 44.92 -6.15 36.15
N THR A 370 46.13 -6.37 35.64
CA THR A 370 46.47 -7.09 34.41
C THR A 370 46.52 -8.61 34.61
N ALA A 371 46.40 -9.33 33.48
CA ALA A 371 46.70 -10.75 33.18
C ALA A 371 45.51 -11.75 33.38
N VAL A 372 44.92 -12.40 32.34
CA VAL A 372 45.44 -13.39 31.33
C VAL A 372 45.82 -14.72 32.02
N PRO A 373 45.63 -15.97 31.50
CA PRO A 373 45.39 -16.40 30.11
C PRO A 373 44.41 -17.58 29.82
N ASP A 374 44.05 -17.67 28.52
CA ASP A 374 44.07 -18.81 27.58
C ASP A 374 44.15 -20.27 28.06
N VAL A 375 43.21 -21.09 27.56
CA VAL A 375 43.44 -22.45 27.05
C VAL A 375 42.49 -22.64 25.85
N VAL A 376 42.95 -22.45 24.60
CA VAL A 376 43.54 -23.43 23.69
C VAL A 376 42.56 -24.47 23.12
N ARG A 377 42.41 -24.41 21.78
CA ARG A 377 42.13 -25.49 20.78
C ARG A 377 40.89 -26.35 21.05
N SER A 378 39.87 -26.31 20.21
CA SER A 378 39.89 -26.89 18.86
C SER A 378 38.47 -26.69 18.30
N ARG A 379 38.26 -26.19 17.09
CA ARG A 379 38.21 -26.98 15.87
C ARG A 379 38.24 -26.03 14.67
N LEU A 380 39.40 -25.97 14.01
CA LEU A 380 39.53 -25.60 12.61
C LEU A 380 39.69 -26.92 11.86
N SER A 381 38.79 -27.25 10.92
CA SER A 381 39.12 -27.98 9.68
C SER A 381 37.85 -28.45 8.93
N ALA A 382 37.44 -27.65 7.93
CA ALA A 382 36.86 -28.07 6.64
C ALA A 382 36.60 -26.78 5.83
N ILE A 383 37.63 -26.22 5.18
CA ILE A 383 37.94 -26.39 3.74
C ILE A 383 36.82 -25.78 2.87
N PHE A 384 36.87 -24.50 2.47
CA PHE A 384 37.59 -23.85 1.34
C PHE A 384 37.33 -24.44 -0.07
N CYS A 385 36.67 -23.62 -0.90
CA CYS A 385 36.92 -23.23 -2.30
C CYS A 385 36.93 -24.23 -3.49
N ALA A 386 36.44 -23.66 -4.61
CA ALA A 386 36.73 -23.93 -6.04
C ALA A 386 35.91 -25.09 -6.68
N ASP A 387 35.50 -25.10 -7.95
CA ASP A 387 35.60 -24.17 -9.08
C ASP A 387 34.54 -24.58 -10.15
N ASP A 388 34.36 -23.67 -11.11
CA ASP A 388 33.79 -23.69 -12.47
C ASP A 388 33.17 -24.95 -13.17
N ARG A 389 32.10 -24.65 -13.92
CA ARG A 389 31.55 -25.25 -15.18
C ARG A 389 30.92 -26.65 -15.17
N THR A 390 29.60 -26.69 -15.44
CA THR A 390 29.01 -27.31 -16.66
C THR A 390 27.46 -27.18 -16.72
N THR A 391 26.98 -26.65 -17.84
CA THR A 391 25.70 -26.89 -18.58
C THR A 391 24.46 -27.51 -17.91
N PHE A 392 23.34 -26.76 -18.01
CA PHE A 392 21.88 -27.09 -17.98
C PHE A 392 21.44 -28.56 -18.24
N PRO A 393 20.25 -29.05 -17.77
CA PRO A 393 18.97 -28.31 -17.83
C PRO A 393 17.94 -28.47 -16.70
N VAL A 394 16.94 -27.61 -16.86
CA VAL A 394 15.71 -27.32 -16.10
C VAL A 394 14.77 -28.53 -15.93
N THR A 395 14.30 -28.76 -14.69
CA THR A 395 12.91 -29.19 -14.39
C THR A 395 12.47 -28.63 -13.02
N PRO A 396 11.26 -28.03 -12.89
CA PRO A 396 10.64 -27.81 -11.59
C PRO A 396 9.52 -28.85 -11.37
N GLN A 397 9.63 -29.66 -10.32
CA GLN A 397 8.50 -30.40 -9.77
C GLN A 397 7.90 -29.62 -8.60
N PRO A 398 6.59 -29.34 -8.56
CA PRO A 398 5.93 -28.81 -7.37
C PRO A 398 5.52 -29.96 -6.46
N VAL A 399 6.09 -30.00 -5.25
CA VAL A 399 5.59 -30.82 -4.14
C VAL A 399 4.38 -30.10 -3.54
N ILE A 400 3.21 -30.72 -3.69
CA ILE A 400 1.95 -30.29 -3.07
C ILE A 400 1.94 -30.76 -1.61
N VAL A 401 2.04 -29.82 -0.67
CA VAL A 401 1.76 -30.08 0.75
C VAL A 401 0.30 -29.69 1.02
N ILE A 402 -0.51 -30.69 1.36
CA ILE A 402 -1.90 -30.56 1.78
C ILE A 402 -1.91 -30.15 3.26
N LEU A 403 -2.39 -28.95 3.58
CA LEU A 403 -2.73 -28.55 4.96
C LEU A 403 -4.27 -28.53 5.12
N PRO A 404 -4.81 -29.09 6.22
CA PRO A 404 -6.25 -29.10 6.47
C PRO A 404 -6.73 -27.73 6.98
N GLN A 405 -7.79 -27.20 6.38
CA GLN A 405 -8.48 -26.00 6.85
C GLN A 405 -9.28 -26.31 8.12
N GLN A 406 -8.81 -25.79 9.27
CA GLN A 406 -9.66 -25.53 10.42
C GLN A 406 -10.19 -24.10 10.36
N SER A 407 -11.46 -23.97 10.73
CA SER A 407 -12.25 -22.74 10.77
C SER A 407 -11.63 -21.65 11.62
N LEU A 408 -11.44 -20.46 11.05
CA LEU A 408 -11.46 -19.22 11.80
C LEU A 408 -12.52 -18.30 11.18
N ALA A 409 -13.58 -18.10 11.95
CA ALA A 409 -14.45 -16.95 11.84
C ALA A 409 -13.68 -15.68 12.17
N GLY A 410 -14.00 -14.58 11.49
CA GLY A 410 -13.47 -13.25 11.77
C GLY A 410 -12.49 -12.76 10.71
N CYS A 411 -13.01 -12.27 9.59
CA CYS A 411 -12.26 -11.36 8.72
C CYS A 411 -13.15 -10.16 8.44
N ASP A 412 -12.57 -9.00 8.73
CA ASP A 412 -13.06 -7.64 8.52
C ASP A 412 -13.73 -7.43 7.16
N PRO A 413 -14.64 -6.45 7.02
CA PRO A 413 -15.18 -6.10 5.72
C PRO A 413 -14.03 -5.76 4.75
N PRO A 414 -14.10 -6.23 3.48
CA PRO A 414 -13.10 -5.87 2.49
C PRO A 414 -13.13 -4.36 2.32
N ALA A 415 -11.95 -3.74 2.51
CA ALA A 415 -11.68 -2.34 2.26
C ALA A 415 -12.43 -1.88 1.00
N GLN A 416 -13.34 -0.93 1.20
CA GLN A 416 -14.05 -0.27 0.10
C GLN A 416 -13.02 0.16 -0.95
N HIS A 417 -13.32 -0.17 -2.20
CA HIS A 417 -12.60 0.23 -3.39
C HIS A 417 -12.06 1.68 -3.31
N ARG A 418 -10.79 1.83 -2.94
CA ARG A 418 -9.94 3.02 -3.21
C ARG A 418 -9.54 3.04 -4.68
N LEU A 419 -10.51 2.99 -5.60
CA LEU A 419 -10.22 3.03 -7.04
C LEU A 419 -9.85 4.45 -7.53
N PHE A 420 -9.98 5.48 -6.68
CA PHE A 420 -9.52 6.84 -6.93
C PHE A 420 -9.08 7.52 -5.62
N ASP A 421 -8.13 6.96 -4.88
CA ASP A 421 -7.43 7.77 -3.87
C ASP A 421 -6.64 8.85 -4.61
N ALA A 422 -7.11 10.09 -4.53
CA ALA A 422 -6.53 11.23 -5.20
C ALA A 422 -5.09 11.45 -4.71
N MET A 423 -4.10 11.21 -5.59
CA MET A 423 -2.64 11.31 -5.34
C MET A 423 -2.14 12.76 -5.11
N SER A 424 -2.98 13.64 -4.55
CA SER A 424 -2.66 15.03 -4.17
C SER A 424 -2.74 15.26 -2.66
N THR A 425 -2.90 14.20 -1.87
CA THR A 425 -2.97 14.25 -0.40
C THR A 425 -1.81 13.47 0.22
N PHE A 426 -1.16 14.05 1.23
CA PHE A 426 -0.11 13.44 2.03
C PHE A 426 -0.57 13.29 3.50
N GLY A 427 -0.20 12.20 4.17
CA GLY A 427 -0.57 11.92 5.57
C GLY A 427 -1.90 11.18 5.74
N THR A 428 -2.13 10.61 6.93
CA THR A 428 -3.34 9.83 7.27
C THR A 428 -4.21 10.52 8.31
N HIS A 429 -3.61 11.07 9.37
CA HIS A 429 -4.26 11.79 10.45
C HIS A 429 -4.10 13.30 10.29
N PHE A 430 -2.88 13.78 10.03
CA PHE A 430 -2.60 15.15 9.62
C PHE A 430 -2.48 15.19 8.10
N ARG A 431 -3.60 15.44 7.42
CA ARG A 431 -3.73 15.26 5.98
C ARG A 431 -3.56 16.58 5.26
N VAL A 432 -2.62 16.63 4.32
CA VAL A 432 -2.34 17.82 3.52
C VAL A 432 -2.70 17.55 2.08
N THR A 433 -3.72 18.23 1.57
CA THR A 433 -4.11 18.19 0.17
C THR A 433 -3.65 19.47 -0.53
N THR A 434 -2.74 19.38 -1.50
CA THR A 434 -2.29 20.56 -2.26
C THR A 434 -3.12 20.75 -3.53
N TYR A 435 -3.13 21.97 -4.08
CA TYR A 435 -3.77 22.27 -5.37
C TYR A 435 -3.04 23.42 -6.11
N GLY A 436 -3.28 23.49 -7.43
CA GLY A 436 -2.83 24.56 -8.31
C GLY A 436 -1.49 24.29 -9.02
N GLU A 437 -1.39 24.85 -10.22
CA GLU A 437 -0.22 24.78 -11.10
C GLU A 437 0.55 26.12 -11.11
N SER A 438 1.80 26.11 -11.58
CA SER A 438 2.64 27.33 -11.55
C SER A 438 2.14 28.49 -12.40
N HIS A 439 1.28 28.24 -13.40
CA HIS A 439 0.70 29.27 -14.26
C HIS A 439 -0.80 29.49 -14.02
N CYS A 440 -1.38 28.84 -13.01
CA CYS A 440 -2.76 29.11 -12.59
C CYS A 440 -2.83 30.36 -11.71
N LEU A 441 -4.04 30.87 -11.47
CA LEU A 441 -4.25 32.10 -10.68
C LEU A 441 -3.63 32.04 -9.27
N SER A 442 -3.69 30.88 -8.64
CA SER A 442 -3.16 30.64 -7.30
C SER A 442 -2.74 29.19 -7.11
N VAL A 443 -1.93 28.96 -6.09
CA VAL A 443 -1.62 27.64 -5.53
C VAL A 443 -2.01 27.63 -4.06
N GLY A 444 -2.24 26.46 -3.49
CA GLY A 444 -2.65 26.37 -2.10
C GLY A 444 -2.68 24.96 -1.55
N CYS A 445 -3.19 24.85 -0.33
CA CYS A 445 -3.41 23.56 0.30
C CYS A 445 -4.56 23.62 1.32
N ILE A 446 -5.06 22.43 1.66
CA ILE A 446 -6.01 22.19 2.73
C ILE A 446 -5.33 21.27 3.73
N VAL A 447 -5.30 21.66 5.00
CA VAL A 447 -4.77 20.86 6.11
C VAL A 447 -5.94 20.38 6.96
N ASP A 448 -6.15 19.08 6.98
CA ASP A 448 -7.18 18.40 7.77
C ASP A 448 -6.53 17.62 8.93
N GLY A 449 -7.23 17.53 10.06
CA GLY A 449 -6.72 16.90 11.30
C GLY A 449 -5.75 17.74 12.12
N CYS A 450 -5.64 19.05 11.87
CA CYS A 450 -4.92 19.95 12.77
C CYS A 450 -5.66 20.05 14.12
N PRO A 451 -4.99 19.84 15.27
CA PRO A 451 -5.64 19.97 16.57
C PRO A 451 -6.27 21.35 16.83
N PRO A 452 -7.41 21.43 17.52
CA PRO A 452 -8.00 22.70 17.94
C PRO A 452 -7.21 23.36 19.07
N GLY A 453 -7.36 24.68 19.22
CA GLY A 453 -6.83 25.44 20.36
C GLY A 453 -5.40 25.96 20.21
N MET A 454 -4.75 25.74 19.07
CA MET A 454 -3.43 26.31 18.77
C MET A 454 -3.59 27.73 18.22
N GLN A 455 -2.83 28.70 18.73
CA GLN A 455 -2.79 30.02 18.12
C GLN A 455 -2.17 29.92 16.72
N LEU A 456 -2.82 30.48 15.70
CA LEU A 456 -2.34 30.43 14.32
C LEU A 456 -2.82 31.65 13.52
N THR A 457 -1.87 32.33 12.90
CA THR A 457 -2.08 33.44 11.96
C THR A 457 -1.15 33.29 10.77
N GLU A 458 -1.37 34.05 9.70
CA GLU A 458 -0.48 34.08 8.53
C GLU A 458 0.96 34.44 8.90
N ALA A 459 1.16 35.26 9.94
CA ALA A 459 2.47 35.67 10.43
C ALA A 459 3.32 34.51 10.98
N ASP A 460 2.68 33.41 11.39
CA ASP A 460 3.37 32.20 11.84
C ASP A 460 3.89 31.36 10.67
N ILE A 461 3.22 31.43 9.52
CA ILE A 461 3.52 30.61 8.34
C ILE A 461 4.46 31.37 7.39
N GLN A 462 4.29 32.69 7.29
CA GLN A 462 5.02 33.55 6.36
C GLN A 462 6.55 33.50 6.49
N PRO A 463 7.19 33.34 7.67
CA PRO A 463 8.63 33.21 7.76
C PRO A 463 9.17 32.05 6.93
N GLN A 464 8.51 30.89 7.00
CA GLN A 464 8.94 29.71 6.28
C GLN A 464 8.64 29.79 4.78
N MET A 465 7.51 30.40 4.41
CA MET A 465 7.22 30.75 3.01
C MET A 465 8.27 31.71 2.43
N THR A 466 8.69 32.69 3.24
CA THR A 466 9.70 33.66 2.84
C THR A 466 11.04 32.98 2.62
N ARG A 467 11.45 32.05 3.49
CA ARG A 467 12.70 31.27 3.34
C ARG A 467 12.75 30.43 2.06
N ARG A 468 11.61 29.93 1.58
CA ARG A 468 11.46 29.14 0.35
C ARG A 468 11.54 29.98 -0.94
N ARG A 469 11.27 31.29 -0.85
CA ARG A 469 11.09 32.19 -1.99
C ARG A 469 12.28 32.15 -2.97
N PRO A 470 12.06 32.17 -4.29
CA PRO A 470 13.12 32.42 -5.26
C PRO A 470 13.71 33.85 -5.15
N GLY A 471 14.89 34.09 -5.72
CA GLY A 471 15.43 35.44 -5.86
C GLY A 471 15.86 36.14 -4.57
N GLN A 472 16.27 35.36 -3.56
CA GLN A 472 16.84 35.91 -2.32
C GLN A 472 18.29 36.41 -2.49
N SER A 473 18.98 36.00 -3.55
CA SER A 473 20.38 36.36 -3.78
C SER A 473 20.80 36.35 -5.24
N ALA A 474 21.98 36.92 -5.53
CA ALA A 474 22.58 36.99 -6.86
C ALA A 474 22.99 35.64 -7.47
N ILE A 475 23.02 34.56 -6.67
CA ILE A 475 23.32 33.20 -7.16
C ILE A 475 22.04 32.35 -7.35
N THR A 476 20.88 32.88 -6.99
CA THR A 476 19.58 32.23 -7.21
C THR A 476 18.85 32.86 -8.40
N THR A 477 17.80 32.22 -8.92
CA THR A 477 16.99 32.76 -10.01
C THR A 477 16.51 34.18 -9.67
N PRO A 478 16.58 35.14 -10.59
CA PRO A 478 16.12 36.52 -10.39
C PRO A 478 14.59 36.68 -10.33
N ARG A 479 13.81 35.59 -10.24
CA ARG A 479 12.36 35.66 -10.00
C ARG A 479 12.11 36.04 -8.54
N ASN A 480 11.35 37.11 -8.32
CA ASN A 480 10.94 37.54 -6.98
C ASN A 480 9.41 37.49 -6.89
N GLU A 481 8.88 36.48 -6.23
CA GLU A 481 7.45 36.31 -5.97
C GLU A 481 7.21 36.40 -4.47
N LYS A 482 6.32 37.27 -3.99
CA LYS A 482 6.21 37.55 -2.55
C LYS A 482 5.78 36.33 -1.72
N ASP A 483 5.14 35.34 -2.35
CA ASP A 483 4.61 34.12 -1.72
C ASP A 483 3.82 34.43 -0.44
N ARG A 484 2.89 35.40 -0.55
CA ARG A 484 2.03 35.81 0.56
C ARG A 484 0.97 34.75 0.81
N VAL A 485 0.96 34.19 2.02
CA VAL A 485 -0.04 33.22 2.45
C VAL A 485 -1.27 33.94 3.00
N GLU A 486 -2.44 33.40 2.68
CA GLU A 486 -3.74 33.82 3.21
C GLU A 486 -4.47 32.59 3.76
N ILE A 487 -4.89 32.65 5.03
CA ILE A 487 -5.73 31.61 5.64
C ILE A 487 -7.18 31.91 5.27
N GLN A 488 -7.88 30.89 4.73
CA GLN A 488 -9.26 31.02 4.25
C GLN A 488 -10.29 30.38 5.20
N SER A 489 -9.88 29.39 5.99
CA SER A 489 -10.75 28.63 6.90
C SER A 489 -9.95 27.95 8.01
N GLY A 490 -10.63 27.32 8.96
CA GLY A 490 -10.02 26.45 10.00
C GLY A 490 -9.44 27.20 11.19
N THR A 491 -9.43 28.54 11.15
CA THR A 491 -9.07 29.41 12.28
C THR A 491 -10.15 30.45 12.55
N GLU A 492 -10.38 30.76 13.83
CA GLU A 492 -11.24 31.86 14.27
C GLU A 492 -10.53 32.64 15.38
N PHE A 493 -10.56 33.97 15.32
CA PHE A 493 -9.84 34.85 16.26
C PHE A 493 -8.35 34.48 16.46
N GLY A 494 -7.70 33.96 15.42
CA GLY A 494 -6.30 33.53 15.47
C GLY A 494 -6.07 32.21 16.21
N VAL A 495 -7.09 31.36 16.33
CA VAL A 495 -7.02 30.04 17.00
C VAL A 495 -7.55 28.96 16.06
N THR A 496 -6.88 27.80 16.01
CA THR A 496 -7.34 26.63 15.23
C THR A 496 -8.62 26.03 15.81
N LEU A 497 -9.57 25.69 14.93
CA LEU A 497 -10.87 25.16 15.33
C LEU A 497 -10.93 23.62 15.36
N GLY A 498 -9.89 22.94 14.87
CA GLY A 498 -9.94 21.49 14.64
C GLY A 498 -10.61 21.11 13.31
N THR A 499 -11.11 22.08 12.55
CA THR A 499 -11.69 21.91 11.22
C THR A 499 -10.64 22.20 10.12
N PRO A 500 -10.90 21.82 8.85
CA PRO A 500 -9.91 21.98 7.79
C PRO A 500 -9.43 23.42 7.59
N ILE A 501 -8.11 23.60 7.59
CA ILE A 501 -7.43 24.89 7.37
C ILE A 501 -7.11 25.03 5.88
N GLY A 502 -7.84 25.87 5.18
CA GLY A 502 -7.56 26.24 3.79
C GLY A 502 -6.56 27.38 3.72
N MET A 503 -5.53 27.25 2.87
CA MET A 503 -4.55 28.29 2.62
C MET A 503 -4.37 28.54 1.13
N ARG A 504 -4.22 29.81 0.76
CA ARG A 504 -4.04 30.26 -0.63
C ARG A 504 -2.82 31.17 -0.76
N VAL A 505 -2.11 31.04 -1.88
CA VAL A 505 -1.01 31.92 -2.30
C VAL A 505 -1.22 32.33 -3.76
N MET A 506 -1.28 33.63 -4.03
CA MET A 506 -1.48 34.17 -5.38
C MET A 506 -0.19 34.11 -6.22
N ASN A 507 -0.32 33.80 -7.51
CA ASN A 507 0.80 33.85 -8.45
C ASN A 507 0.85 35.24 -9.11
N GLU A 508 1.71 36.14 -8.61
CA GLU A 508 1.75 37.56 -9.02
C GLU A 508 2.61 37.83 -10.28
N ASN A 509 3.62 37.00 -10.56
CA ASN A 509 4.62 37.28 -11.60
C ASN A 509 4.50 36.35 -12.81
N GLN A 510 3.29 36.23 -13.36
CA GLN A 510 3.10 35.51 -14.61
C GLN A 510 3.45 36.41 -15.79
N ARG A 511 4.55 36.09 -16.48
CA ARG A 511 4.87 36.68 -17.79
C ARG A 511 4.66 35.63 -18.87
N PRO A 512 3.50 35.63 -19.57
CA PRO A 512 3.26 34.73 -20.69
C PRO A 512 4.32 34.82 -21.79
N LYS A 513 4.99 35.98 -21.93
CA LYS A 513 5.98 36.28 -22.96
C LYS A 513 7.37 35.66 -22.73
N ASP A 514 7.76 35.34 -21.49
CA ASP A 514 9.11 34.77 -21.22
C ASP A 514 9.22 33.31 -21.69
N TYR A 515 8.09 32.67 -22.01
CA TYR A 515 7.99 31.31 -22.55
C TYR A 515 7.43 31.28 -23.99
N GLY A 516 7.21 32.45 -24.59
CA GLY A 516 6.59 32.61 -25.91
C GLY A 516 7.54 32.41 -27.11
N ASN A 517 8.77 31.96 -26.89
CA ASN A 517 9.65 31.54 -27.98
C ASN A 517 9.25 30.11 -28.38
N SER A 518 8.88 29.96 -29.64
CA SER A 518 8.23 28.81 -30.28
C SER A 518 8.88 27.43 -30.11
N THR A 519 10.07 27.31 -29.50
CA THR A 519 10.77 26.04 -29.31
C THR A 519 10.35 25.28 -28.04
N MET A 520 10.13 25.96 -26.90
CA MET A 520 9.78 25.27 -25.64
C MET A 520 8.46 24.51 -25.70
N ASP A 521 7.55 24.91 -26.59
CA ASP A 521 6.30 24.20 -26.81
C ASP A 521 6.43 22.98 -27.72
N LEU A 522 7.49 22.89 -28.52
CA LEU A 522 7.70 21.82 -29.49
C LEU A 522 8.45 20.63 -28.90
N TYR A 523 9.30 20.85 -27.91
CA TYR A 523 10.18 19.84 -27.33
C TYR A 523 9.83 19.55 -25.86
N PRO A 524 9.68 18.28 -25.44
CA PRO A 524 9.78 17.91 -24.03
C PRO A 524 11.18 18.26 -23.50
N ARG A 525 11.28 18.93 -22.34
CA ARG A 525 12.58 19.29 -21.80
C ARG A 525 13.28 18.02 -21.29
N PRO A 526 14.57 17.82 -21.62
CA PRO A 526 15.34 16.69 -21.11
C PRO A 526 15.25 16.59 -19.58
N SER A 527 15.08 15.38 -19.07
CA SER A 527 15.04 15.13 -17.61
C SER A 527 13.93 15.87 -16.82
N HIS A 528 12.93 16.44 -17.51
CA HIS A 528 11.68 16.96 -16.94
C HIS A 528 10.53 15.96 -17.13
N ALA A 529 9.38 16.28 -16.53
CA ALA A 529 8.17 15.47 -16.63
C ALA A 529 7.34 15.74 -17.89
N ASP A 530 7.77 16.61 -18.82
CA ASP A 530 6.90 17.09 -19.89
C ASP A 530 6.35 15.96 -20.78
N TRP A 531 7.19 14.98 -21.15
CA TRP A 531 6.77 13.80 -21.91
C TRP A 531 5.94 12.82 -21.07
N THR A 532 6.43 12.43 -19.89
CA THR A 532 5.75 11.45 -19.04
C THR A 532 4.42 11.95 -18.51
N TYR A 533 4.26 13.27 -18.33
CA TYR A 533 2.99 13.89 -17.96
C TYR A 533 2.00 13.86 -19.13
N LEU A 534 2.46 14.14 -20.36
CA LEU A 534 1.63 14.01 -21.56
C LEU A 534 1.21 12.56 -21.80
N GLU A 535 2.14 11.61 -21.69
CA GLU A 535 1.85 10.17 -21.82
C GLU A 535 0.83 9.70 -20.77
N LYS A 536 0.99 10.13 -19.51
CA LYS A 536 0.11 9.74 -18.40
C LYS A 536 -1.30 10.32 -18.51
N TYR A 537 -1.43 11.59 -18.91
CA TYR A 537 -2.70 12.32 -18.83
C TYR A 537 -3.34 12.62 -20.20
N GLY A 538 -2.63 12.41 -21.31
CA GLY A 538 -3.09 12.73 -22.65
C GLY A 538 -3.25 14.23 -22.95
N VAL A 539 -2.88 15.10 -21.99
CA VAL A 539 -3.04 16.55 -22.09
C VAL A 539 -1.75 17.24 -21.70
N LYS A 540 -1.26 18.13 -22.58
CA LYS A 540 -0.10 18.97 -22.32
C LYS A 540 -0.51 20.17 -21.48
N ALA A 541 0.11 20.34 -20.33
CA ALA A 541 -0.07 21.55 -19.51
C ALA A 541 0.76 22.71 -20.08
N SER A 542 0.21 23.93 -20.03
CA SER A 542 0.93 25.15 -20.44
C SER A 542 2.15 25.45 -19.58
N SER A 543 2.22 24.89 -18.37
CA SER A 543 3.38 24.95 -17.48
C SER A 543 4.50 23.94 -17.83
N GLY A 544 4.32 23.17 -18.90
CA GLY A 544 5.15 22.00 -19.25
C GLY A 544 4.82 20.81 -18.35
N GLY A 545 5.51 20.69 -17.21
CA GLY A 545 5.37 19.56 -16.29
C GLY A 545 4.09 19.54 -15.44
N GLY A 546 3.12 20.40 -15.75
CA GLY A 546 1.83 20.45 -15.07
C GLY A 546 1.98 20.65 -13.56
N ARG A 547 1.43 19.71 -12.79
CA ARG A 547 1.42 19.67 -11.33
C ARG A 547 2.76 19.28 -10.70
N SER A 548 3.70 18.71 -11.46
CA SER A 548 5.03 18.30 -10.95
C SER A 548 6.01 19.46 -10.70
N SER A 549 5.56 20.69 -10.94
CA SER A 549 6.34 21.91 -10.73
C SER A 549 6.74 22.10 -9.27
N ALA A 550 7.95 22.61 -9.03
CA ALA A 550 8.42 23.00 -7.69
C ALA A 550 7.55 24.10 -7.05
N ARG A 551 6.65 24.76 -7.79
CA ARG A 551 5.65 25.67 -7.21
C ARG A 551 4.69 24.95 -6.26
N GLU A 552 4.39 23.68 -6.51
CA GLU A 552 3.51 22.87 -5.65
C GLU A 552 4.02 22.78 -4.20
N THR A 553 5.34 22.86 -4.01
CA THR A 553 5.97 22.83 -2.67
C THR A 553 5.54 23.97 -1.75
N ILE A 554 4.88 25.02 -2.27
CA ILE A 554 4.24 26.06 -1.45
C ILE A 554 3.21 25.46 -0.50
N GLY A 555 2.36 24.55 -0.99
CA GLY A 555 1.37 23.90 -0.15
C GLY A 555 2.02 23.07 0.95
N ARG A 556 3.12 22.38 0.61
CA ARG A 556 3.91 21.59 1.56
C ARG A 556 4.54 22.45 2.65
N VAL A 557 5.14 23.58 2.27
CA VAL A 557 5.81 24.49 3.20
C VAL A 557 4.81 25.20 4.10
N ALA A 558 3.68 25.65 3.56
CA ALA A 558 2.63 26.27 4.33
C ALA A 558 2.04 25.30 5.38
N ALA A 559 1.72 24.07 4.98
CA ALA A 559 1.23 23.04 5.88
C ALA A 559 2.30 22.59 6.90
N GLY A 560 3.55 22.47 6.45
CA GLY A 560 4.68 22.12 7.32
C GLY A 560 4.93 23.15 8.41
N ALA A 561 4.71 24.44 8.14
CA ALA A 561 4.83 25.49 9.17
C ALA A 561 3.77 25.34 10.29
N ILE A 562 2.55 24.91 9.95
CA ILE A 562 1.50 24.60 10.94
C ILE A 562 1.93 23.40 11.80
N ALA A 563 2.36 22.31 11.15
CA ALA A 563 2.84 21.10 11.83
C ALA A 563 4.03 21.40 12.74
N GLU A 564 5.02 22.14 12.25
CA GLU A 564 6.21 22.51 13.01
C GLU A 564 5.87 23.37 14.22
N LYS A 565 4.96 24.34 14.07
CA LYS A 565 4.50 25.18 15.19
C LYS A 565 3.89 24.32 16.30
N TYR A 566 3.02 23.38 15.97
CA TYR A 566 2.44 22.46 16.95
C TYR A 566 3.51 21.61 17.62
N LEU A 567 4.38 20.96 16.84
CA LEU A 567 5.44 20.10 17.35
C LEU A 567 6.40 20.84 18.30
N ARG A 568 6.73 22.09 17.98
CA ARG A 568 7.55 22.95 18.83
C ARG A 568 6.85 23.32 20.12
N GLN A 569 5.58 23.72 20.07
CA GLN A 569 4.83 24.10 21.27
C GLN A 569 4.53 22.91 22.19
N ALA A 570 4.19 21.75 21.63
CA ALA A 570 3.76 20.59 22.39
C ALA A 570 4.93 19.74 22.92
N TYR A 571 6.02 19.63 22.16
CA TYR A 571 7.14 18.72 22.46
C TYR A 571 8.51 19.40 22.50
N GLY A 572 8.60 20.68 22.15
CA GLY A 572 9.90 21.35 22.00
C GLY A 572 10.73 20.81 20.84
N VAL A 573 10.08 20.19 19.83
CA VAL A 573 10.76 19.64 18.66
C VAL A 573 11.36 20.78 17.83
N GLU A 574 12.62 20.59 17.46
CA GLU A 574 13.36 21.51 16.59
C GLU A 574 13.77 20.80 15.32
N ILE A 575 13.50 21.42 14.18
CA ILE A 575 13.80 20.88 12.85
C ILE A 575 14.68 21.89 12.13
N VAL A 576 15.92 21.48 11.85
CA VAL A 576 16.92 22.34 11.20
C VAL A 576 17.53 21.57 10.05
N ALA A 577 17.48 22.14 8.86
CA ALA A 577 18.18 21.62 7.70
C ALA A 577 19.20 22.63 7.17
N PHE A 578 20.23 22.12 6.51
CA PHE A 578 21.29 22.92 5.92
C PHE A 578 21.91 22.24 4.70
N THR A 579 22.56 23.04 3.85
CA THR A 579 23.29 22.54 2.69
C THR A 579 24.54 21.80 3.15
N ALA A 580 24.62 20.51 2.82
CA ALA A 580 25.72 19.63 3.21
C ALA A 580 26.75 19.46 2.09
N SER A 581 26.32 19.53 0.82
CA SER A 581 27.23 19.62 -0.32
C SER A 581 26.63 20.33 -1.52
N ILE A 582 27.49 20.89 -2.36
CA ILE A 582 27.16 21.31 -3.73
C ILE A 582 28.21 20.72 -4.66
N GLY A 583 27.78 19.89 -5.61
CA GLY A 583 28.70 19.09 -6.43
C GLY A 583 29.62 18.24 -5.55
N ASN A 584 30.93 18.37 -5.79
CA ASN A 584 31.97 17.63 -5.05
C ASN A 584 32.50 18.39 -3.82
N GLU A 585 31.93 19.56 -3.49
CA GLU A 585 32.30 20.33 -2.31
C GLU A 585 31.38 19.95 -1.15
N PHE A 586 31.94 19.33 -0.12
CA PHE A 586 31.24 18.88 1.08
C PHE A 586 31.58 19.76 2.28
N LEU A 587 30.60 19.94 3.19
CA LEU A 587 30.83 20.51 4.51
C LEU A 587 31.74 19.58 5.33
N PHE A 588 31.38 18.29 5.39
CA PHE A 588 32.21 17.23 5.97
C PHE A 588 32.54 16.20 4.88
N PRO A 589 33.73 16.29 4.25
CA PRO A 589 34.13 15.31 3.24
C PRO A 589 34.32 13.94 3.89
N PRO A 590 33.91 12.84 3.24
CA PRO A 590 34.15 11.50 3.74
C PRO A 590 35.66 11.23 3.74
N THR A 591 36.19 10.74 4.87
CA THR A 591 37.59 10.32 5.00
C THR A 591 37.66 8.82 5.34
N PRO A 592 38.83 8.16 5.20
CA PRO A 592 38.99 6.78 5.65
C PRO A 592 38.62 6.57 7.13
N GLU A 593 38.86 7.58 7.98
CA GLU A 593 38.56 7.56 9.41
C GLU A 593 37.07 7.85 9.69
N HIS A 594 36.46 8.71 8.87
CA HIS A 594 35.07 9.14 9.00
C HIS A 594 34.32 8.98 7.67
N PRO A 595 34.03 7.74 7.25
CA PRO A 595 33.37 7.47 5.97
C PRO A 595 31.90 7.91 5.96
N THR A 596 31.30 8.12 7.13
CA THR A 596 29.91 8.55 7.31
C THR A 596 29.83 9.74 8.27
N ALA A 597 28.76 10.54 8.13
CA ALA A 597 28.48 11.63 9.05
C ALA A 597 28.34 11.13 10.51
N SER A 598 27.80 9.93 10.73
CA SER A 598 27.62 9.34 12.07
C SER A 598 28.91 9.05 12.82
N THR A 599 30.03 8.93 12.11
CA THR A 599 31.35 8.66 12.71
C THR A 599 32.17 9.92 12.93
N ASN A 600 31.76 11.06 12.35
CA ASN A 600 32.48 12.33 12.42
C ASN A 600 32.09 13.13 13.69
N PRO A 601 32.99 13.34 14.66
CA PRO A 601 32.66 14.06 15.89
C PRO A 601 32.27 15.52 15.66
N ALA A 602 32.84 16.18 14.64
CA ALA A 602 32.52 17.57 14.32
C ALA A 602 31.10 17.69 13.74
N PHE A 603 30.65 16.70 12.95
CA PHE A 603 29.27 16.65 12.50
C PHE A 603 28.30 16.42 13.66
N LEU A 604 28.60 15.46 14.54
CA LEU A 604 27.76 15.19 15.71
C LEU A 604 27.62 16.41 16.62
N LYS A 605 28.73 17.14 16.85
CA LYS A 605 28.69 18.40 17.60
C LYS A 605 27.86 19.47 16.89
N LEU A 606 28.00 19.60 15.56
CA LEU A 606 27.22 20.57 14.79
C LEU A 606 25.72 20.32 14.92
N ILE A 607 25.26 19.07 14.77
CA ILE A 607 23.82 18.77 14.81
C ILE A 607 23.20 18.96 16.20
N ASP A 608 24.00 18.91 17.27
CA ASP A 608 23.54 19.20 18.63
C ASP A 608 23.24 20.70 18.83
N GLU A 609 24.05 21.57 18.24
CA GLU A 609 24.05 23.02 18.53
C GLU A 609 23.40 23.87 17.42
N ILE A 610 23.38 23.41 16.16
CA ILE A 610 23.01 24.24 15.02
C ILE A 610 21.56 24.73 15.09
N ASP A 611 21.35 26.02 14.88
CA ASP A 611 20.01 26.61 14.79
C ASP A 611 19.72 27.18 13.39
N ARG A 612 18.44 27.52 13.18
CA ARG A 612 17.94 28.02 11.91
C ARG A 612 18.51 29.41 11.57
N GLU A 613 18.70 30.27 12.56
CA GLU A 613 19.19 31.64 12.37
C GLU A 613 20.64 31.62 11.87
N THR A 614 21.46 30.76 12.47
CA THR A 614 22.83 30.49 12.05
C THR A 614 22.85 30.03 10.60
N VAL A 615 22.06 29.00 10.23
CA VAL A 615 21.98 28.51 8.85
C VAL A 615 21.60 29.61 7.86
N ASP A 616 20.59 30.43 8.20
CA ASP A 616 20.13 31.50 7.33
C ASP A 616 21.11 32.69 7.26
N SER A 617 21.99 32.86 8.25
CA SER A 617 23.07 33.86 8.18
C SER A 617 24.08 33.56 7.06
N PHE A 618 24.21 32.28 6.65
CA PHE A 618 25.03 31.83 5.52
C PHE A 618 24.31 31.88 4.17
N LEU A 619 23.31 32.76 4.02
CA LEU A 619 22.78 33.07 2.71
C LEU A 619 23.92 33.58 1.80
N PRO A 620 24.02 33.10 0.55
CA PRO A 620 22.97 32.39 -0.19
C PRO A 620 23.03 30.85 -0.20
N VAL A 621 24.08 30.24 0.36
CA VAL A 621 24.32 28.79 0.26
C VAL A 621 23.62 28.01 1.37
N ARG A 622 23.42 28.62 2.55
CA ARG A 622 22.87 27.97 3.76
C ARG A 622 23.71 26.78 4.23
N CYS A 623 25.03 26.92 4.19
CA CYS A 623 25.98 25.94 4.72
C CYS A 623 26.65 26.55 5.98
N PRO A 624 26.58 25.91 7.16
CA PRO A 624 27.02 26.51 8.42
C PRO A 624 28.55 26.45 8.62
N ASP A 625 29.31 26.87 7.60
CA ASP A 625 30.77 27.01 7.62
C ASP A 625 31.18 28.04 6.56
N GLU A 626 32.00 29.02 6.93
CA GLU A 626 32.44 30.09 6.01
C GLU A 626 33.29 29.54 4.87
N GLY A 627 34.23 28.64 5.18
CA GLY A 627 35.15 28.07 4.21
C GLY A 627 34.43 27.21 3.17
N ALA A 628 33.53 26.33 3.62
CA ALA A 628 32.73 25.48 2.75
C ALA A 628 31.73 26.31 1.94
N THR A 629 31.11 27.34 2.55
CA THR A 629 30.23 28.27 1.86
C THR A 629 30.93 28.93 0.67
N GLU A 630 32.14 29.46 0.85
CA GLU A 630 32.87 30.09 -0.24
C GLU A 630 33.29 29.10 -1.34
N ARG A 631 33.69 27.87 -0.98
CA ARG A 631 33.98 26.82 -1.98
C ARG A 631 32.72 26.45 -2.78
N MET A 632 31.61 26.17 -2.09
CA MET A 632 30.34 25.81 -2.72
C MET A 632 29.78 26.96 -3.58
N LYS A 633 29.90 28.21 -3.12
CA LYS A 633 29.48 29.39 -3.87
C LYS A 633 30.24 29.53 -5.19
N ARG A 634 31.56 29.34 -5.18
CA ARG A 634 32.38 29.34 -6.42
C ARG A 634 31.94 28.27 -7.40
N VAL A 635 31.56 27.09 -6.92
CA VAL A 635 30.99 26.03 -7.77
C VAL A 635 29.69 26.52 -8.41
N VAL A 636 28.76 27.08 -7.65
CA VAL A 636 27.50 27.60 -8.19
C VAL A 636 27.75 28.72 -9.22
N GLU A 637 28.64 29.66 -8.94
CA GLU A 637 29.01 30.75 -9.86
C GLU A 637 29.62 30.21 -11.15
N ASN A 638 30.53 29.24 -11.08
CA ASN A 638 31.13 28.61 -12.25
C ASN A 638 30.09 27.94 -13.16
N TYR A 639 29.14 27.20 -12.59
CA TYR A 639 28.07 26.57 -13.39
C TYR A 639 27.09 27.61 -13.95
N ARG A 640 26.76 28.66 -13.19
CA ARG A 640 25.95 29.78 -13.68
C ARG A 640 26.58 30.46 -14.90
N ASP A 641 27.87 30.77 -14.81
CA ASP A 641 28.60 31.50 -15.86
C ASP A 641 28.79 30.65 -17.12
N ARG A 642 28.71 29.31 -16.98
CA ARG A 642 28.69 28.32 -18.07
C ARG A 642 27.28 28.00 -18.58
N GLU A 643 26.26 28.74 -18.12
CA GLU A 643 24.86 28.51 -18.46
C GLU A 643 24.37 27.09 -18.15
N ASP A 644 24.93 26.48 -17.11
CA ASP A 644 24.74 25.09 -16.68
C ASP A 644 24.20 25.02 -15.24
N SER A 645 24.03 23.82 -14.71
CA SER A 645 23.53 23.61 -13.34
C SER A 645 24.23 22.47 -12.60
N ILE A 646 24.11 22.49 -11.27
CA ILE A 646 24.73 21.50 -10.38
C ILE A 646 23.79 21.10 -9.24
N GLY A 647 23.92 19.85 -8.79
CA GLY A 647 23.16 19.27 -7.67
C GLY A 647 23.93 19.33 -6.35
N GLY A 648 23.48 18.54 -5.37
CA GLY A 648 24.12 18.46 -4.06
C GLY A 648 23.23 17.78 -3.03
N THR A 649 23.57 17.93 -1.74
CA THR A 649 22.84 17.29 -0.64
C THR A 649 22.41 18.28 0.43
N VAL A 650 21.25 18.00 1.04
CA VAL A 650 20.75 18.70 2.23
C VAL A 650 20.78 17.73 3.41
N SER A 651 21.40 18.13 4.51
CA SER A 651 21.27 17.43 5.79
C SER A 651 20.13 18.04 6.59
N CYS A 652 19.38 17.20 7.30
CA CYS A 652 18.35 17.63 8.25
C CYS A 652 18.60 16.95 9.58
N VAL A 653 18.49 17.70 10.67
CA VAL A 653 18.44 17.20 12.04
C VAL A 653 17.09 17.56 12.67
N ILE A 654 16.56 16.63 13.45
CA ILE A 654 15.36 16.78 14.25
C ILE A 654 15.70 16.43 15.70
N ARG A 655 15.58 17.42 16.57
CA ARG A 655 15.89 17.29 18.00
C ARG A 655 14.61 17.22 18.83
N ASN A 656 14.76 16.70 20.06
CA ASN A 656 13.69 16.58 21.05
C ASN A 656 12.47 15.78 20.55
N VAL A 657 12.69 14.78 19.69
CA VAL A 657 11.62 13.93 19.18
C VAL A 657 11.13 13.01 20.30
N PRO A 658 9.81 12.93 20.56
CA PRO A 658 9.30 12.00 21.56
C PRO A 658 9.60 10.56 21.13
N SER A 659 9.97 9.71 22.08
CA SER A 659 10.19 8.28 21.82
C SER A 659 8.88 7.56 21.54
N GLY A 660 8.89 6.57 20.64
CA GLY A 660 7.72 5.74 20.34
C GLY A 660 6.86 6.21 19.17
N LEU A 661 7.37 7.09 18.29
CA LEU A 661 6.70 7.48 17.05
C LEU A 661 7.08 6.51 15.91
N GLY A 662 6.11 6.13 15.08
CA GLY A 662 6.31 5.25 13.91
C GLY A 662 5.69 3.86 14.06
N GLU A 663 5.72 3.07 12.98
CA GLU A 663 5.21 1.70 12.93
C GLU A 663 6.32 0.66 12.74
N PRO A 664 6.15 -0.60 13.16
CA PRO A 664 7.20 -1.61 13.05
C PRO A 664 7.34 -2.24 11.65
N CYS A 665 6.35 -2.09 10.76
CA CYS A 665 6.25 -2.87 9.51
C CYS A 665 6.31 -2.01 8.24
N PHE A 666 5.15 -1.63 7.66
CA PHE A 666 5.09 -0.96 6.35
C PHE A 666 5.24 0.56 6.44
N ASP A 667 4.73 1.17 7.51
CA ASP A 667 4.76 2.62 7.73
C ASP A 667 5.82 3.00 8.78
N LYS A 668 7.00 2.37 8.68
CA LYS A 668 8.18 2.71 9.50
C LYS A 668 8.49 4.19 9.37
N LEU A 669 8.89 4.84 10.46
CA LEU A 669 9.12 6.27 10.42
C LEU A 669 10.22 6.65 9.41
N GLU A 670 11.32 5.89 9.31
CA GLU A 670 12.34 6.11 8.28
C GLU A 670 11.81 5.94 6.86
N ALA A 671 10.85 5.02 6.64
CA ALA A 671 10.22 4.81 5.34
C ALA A 671 9.28 5.98 4.98
N MET A 672 8.53 6.51 5.97
CA MET A 672 7.67 7.67 5.78
C MET A 672 8.47 8.95 5.55
N LEU A 673 9.60 9.13 6.25
CA LEU A 673 10.56 10.20 5.98
C LEU A 673 11.14 10.05 4.56
N ALA A 674 11.56 8.84 4.17
CA ALA A 674 12.08 8.58 2.82
C ALA A 674 11.04 8.91 1.73
N HIS A 675 9.78 8.49 1.90
CA HIS A 675 8.69 8.84 0.99
C HIS A 675 8.51 10.36 0.92
N ALA A 676 8.41 11.03 2.07
CA ALA A 676 8.27 12.48 2.13
C ALA A 676 9.39 13.21 1.38
N MET A 677 10.65 12.82 1.62
CA MET A 677 11.81 13.44 0.98
C MET A 677 11.89 13.11 -0.50
N LEU A 678 11.71 11.85 -0.90
CA LEU A 678 11.78 11.42 -2.31
C LEU A 678 10.62 11.95 -3.16
N SER A 679 9.56 12.44 -2.54
CA SER A 679 8.45 13.12 -3.21
C SER A 679 8.76 14.60 -3.55
N ILE A 680 9.87 15.17 -3.06
CA ILE A 680 10.28 16.53 -3.36
C ILE A 680 10.84 16.59 -4.80
N PRO A 681 10.54 17.62 -5.60
CA PRO A 681 11.12 17.74 -6.93
C PRO A 681 12.65 17.74 -6.91
N ALA A 682 13.24 17.06 -7.92
CA ALA A 682 14.69 16.87 -8.10
C ALA A 682 15.40 15.93 -7.10
N THR A 683 14.71 15.31 -6.13
CA THR A 683 15.36 14.33 -5.25
C THR A 683 15.69 13.02 -5.95
N LYS A 684 16.80 12.39 -5.54
CA LYS A 684 17.30 11.12 -6.07
C LYS A 684 17.85 10.16 -5.03
N GLY A 685 18.05 10.59 -3.80
CA GLY A 685 18.54 9.73 -2.71
C GLY A 685 18.07 10.20 -1.35
N PHE A 686 17.97 9.25 -0.43
CA PHE A 686 17.65 9.47 0.99
C PHE A 686 18.47 8.49 1.82
N GLU A 687 19.15 9.01 2.84
CA GLU A 687 19.95 8.22 3.79
C GLU A 687 19.70 8.70 5.20
N ILE A 688 19.53 7.79 6.16
CA ILE A 688 19.26 8.11 7.56
C ILE A 688 20.37 7.56 8.47
N GLY A 689 20.72 8.31 9.51
CA GLY A 689 21.76 7.92 10.45
C GLY A 689 23.11 7.71 9.77
N SER A 690 23.69 6.53 10.00
CA SER A 690 24.92 6.07 9.35
C SER A 690 24.82 5.83 7.83
N GLY A 691 23.61 5.84 7.26
CA GLY A 691 23.39 5.79 5.81
C GLY A 691 23.98 4.54 5.13
N PHE A 692 24.38 4.68 3.86
CA PHE A 692 24.97 3.56 3.12
C PHE A 692 26.33 3.12 3.67
N GLY A 693 27.09 4.01 4.31
CA GLY A 693 28.36 3.62 4.93
C GLY A 693 28.16 2.75 6.16
N GLY A 694 27.03 2.86 6.87
CA GLY A 694 26.66 1.94 7.94
C GLY A 694 26.56 0.47 7.49
N CYS A 695 26.20 0.23 6.22
CA CYS A 695 26.13 -1.11 5.63
C CYS A 695 27.50 -1.81 5.48
N GLN A 696 28.60 -1.07 5.69
CA GLN A 696 29.96 -1.57 5.55
C GLN A 696 30.64 -1.79 6.92
N VAL A 697 29.93 -1.55 8.03
CA VAL A 697 30.46 -1.63 9.40
C VAL A 697 29.94 -2.89 10.10
N PRO A 698 30.79 -3.71 10.76
CA PRO A 698 30.34 -4.85 11.56
C PRO A 698 29.41 -4.44 12.70
N GLY A 699 28.39 -5.28 12.98
CA GLY A 699 27.40 -5.00 14.03
C GLY A 699 27.99 -4.78 15.43
N SER A 700 29.12 -5.41 15.76
CA SER A 700 29.81 -5.19 17.06
C SER A 700 30.29 -3.75 17.26
N ILE A 701 30.49 -2.99 16.18
CA ILE A 701 30.92 -1.59 16.20
C ILE A 701 29.74 -0.66 15.91
N HIS A 702 28.85 -1.07 15.00
CA HIS A 702 27.72 -0.26 14.54
C HIS A 702 26.60 -0.12 15.57
N ASN A 703 26.29 -1.21 16.31
CA ASN A 703 25.15 -1.26 17.20
C ASN A 703 25.22 -0.17 18.28
N ASP A 704 24.11 0.55 18.47
CA ASP A 704 23.97 1.62 19.46
C ASP A 704 23.55 1.08 20.85
N PRO A 705 24.45 0.98 21.85
CA PRO A 705 24.10 0.41 23.14
C PRO A 705 23.21 1.38 23.94
N PHE A 706 22.20 0.86 24.63
CA PHE A 706 21.37 1.67 25.52
C PHE A 706 22.08 2.00 26.84
N ILE A 707 21.92 3.23 27.28
CA ILE A 707 22.39 3.77 28.56
C ILE A 707 21.22 4.48 29.26
N LYS A 708 21.37 4.72 30.57
CA LYS A 708 20.39 5.50 31.33
C LYS A 708 20.34 6.93 30.78
N ALA A 709 19.14 7.40 30.44
CA ALA A 709 18.96 8.78 30.01
C ALA A 709 19.14 9.75 31.20
N PRO A 710 19.61 10.99 30.97
CA PRO A 710 19.56 12.05 31.97
C PRO A 710 18.12 12.24 32.47
N ALA A 711 17.94 12.44 33.78
CA ALA A 711 16.63 12.63 34.35
C ALA A 711 16.00 13.93 33.83
N ALA A 712 14.89 13.81 33.09
CA ALA A 712 14.11 14.92 32.58
C ALA A 712 12.64 14.49 32.47
N GLU A 713 11.72 15.35 32.92
CA GLU A 713 10.28 15.10 32.81
C GLU A 713 9.87 14.92 31.34
N GLY A 714 9.02 13.93 31.05
CA GLY A 714 8.53 13.64 29.70
C GLY A 714 9.52 12.96 28.74
N ARG A 715 10.75 12.63 29.16
CA ARG A 715 11.75 11.94 28.33
C ARG A 715 11.86 10.44 28.65
N PRO A 716 12.31 9.60 27.68
CA PRO A 716 12.48 8.16 27.92
C PRO A 716 13.55 7.90 29.00
N ARG A 717 13.38 6.79 29.74
CA ARG A 717 14.32 6.37 30.80
C ARG A 717 15.68 5.89 30.26
N LEU A 718 15.71 5.50 28.99
CA LEU A 718 16.88 5.00 28.28
C LEU A 718 17.14 5.87 27.05
N THR A 719 18.42 5.99 26.69
CA THR A 719 18.88 6.61 25.43
C THR A 719 20.02 5.77 24.88
N THR A 720 20.44 6.01 23.64
CA THR A 720 21.57 5.29 23.05
C THR A 720 22.88 6.04 23.31
N LYS A 721 23.98 5.31 23.55
CA LYS A 721 25.32 5.87 23.77
C LYS A 721 25.89 6.50 22.49
N THR A 722 25.61 5.87 21.36
CA THR A 722 25.93 6.34 20.00
C THR A 722 24.62 6.47 19.22
N ASN A 723 24.66 7.08 18.04
CA ASN A 723 23.44 7.31 17.25
C ASN A 723 23.63 6.94 15.77
N ASN A 724 24.18 5.76 15.49
CA ASN A 724 24.33 5.23 14.13
C ASN A 724 22.98 4.90 13.48
N SER A 725 21.97 4.60 14.29
CA SER A 725 20.57 4.39 13.89
C SER A 725 19.85 5.68 13.45
N GLY A 726 20.41 6.86 13.75
CA GLY A 726 19.79 8.13 13.38
C GLY A 726 18.43 8.35 14.07
N GLY A 727 18.34 8.00 15.35
CA GLY A 727 17.17 8.24 16.19
C GLY A 727 15.99 7.29 15.99
N ILE A 728 16.09 6.32 15.08
CA ILE A 728 15.01 5.40 14.73
C ILE A 728 15.50 3.95 14.75
N GLN A 729 14.84 3.08 15.51
CA GLN A 729 15.16 1.66 15.62
C GLN A 729 13.89 0.83 15.46
N GLY A 730 13.93 -0.15 14.55
CA GLY A 730 12.77 -0.99 14.25
C GLY A 730 11.57 -0.21 13.70
N GLY A 731 11.79 0.91 13.00
CA GLY A 731 10.72 1.78 12.52
C GLY A 731 10.21 2.82 13.52
N ILE A 732 10.75 2.83 14.74
CA ILE A 732 10.21 3.59 15.87
C ILE A 732 11.27 4.51 16.48
N THR A 733 10.90 5.74 16.84
CA THR A 733 11.83 6.70 17.46
C THR A 733 12.31 6.23 18.83
N ASN A 734 13.63 6.28 19.05
CA ASN A 734 14.24 5.93 20.33
C ASN A 734 14.49 7.15 21.25
N GLY A 735 14.22 8.37 20.75
CA GLY A 735 14.39 9.63 21.49
C GLY A 735 15.76 10.30 21.31
N ALA A 736 16.70 9.68 20.61
CA ALA A 736 17.91 10.36 20.12
C ALA A 736 17.57 11.27 18.92
N HIS A 737 18.52 12.11 18.51
CA HIS A 737 18.33 13.00 17.37
C HIS A 737 18.10 12.19 16.09
N ILE A 738 17.08 12.58 15.33
CA ILE A 738 16.90 12.05 13.97
C ILE A 738 17.73 12.90 13.05
N TYR A 739 18.58 12.30 12.23
CA TYR A 739 19.29 13.02 11.18
C TYR A 739 19.39 12.20 9.91
N PHE A 740 19.29 12.89 8.77
CA PHE A 740 19.28 12.27 7.45
C PHE A 740 19.80 13.23 6.38
N ASN A 741 20.18 12.66 5.25
CA ASN A 741 20.64 13.36 4.06
C ASN A 741 19.68 13.12 2.89
N VAL A 742 19.43 14.18 2.11
CA VAL A 742 18.59 14.14 0.90
C VAL A 742 19.43 14.59 -0.28
N GLY A 743 19.52 13.75 -1.31
CA GLY A 743 20.27 14.02 -2.53
C GLY A 743 19.40 14.66 -3.61
N PHE A 744 19.86 15.79 -4.17
CA PHE A 744 19.19 16.52 -5.24
C PHE A 744 20.02 16.50 -6.53
N LYS A 745 19.38 16.14 -7.64
CA LYS A 745 19.99 16.24 -8.96
C LYS A 745 20.09 17.71 -9.42
N PRO A 746 20.97 18.00 -10.40
CA PRO A 746 20.99 19.31 -11.05
C PRO A 746 19.62 19.68 -11.67
N PRO A 747 19.22 20.97 -11.63
CA PRO A 747 18.09 21.50 -12.38
C PRO A 747 18.21 21.20 -13.89
N ALA A 748 17.19 20.59 -14.47
CA ALA A 748 17.29 20.06 -15.83
C ALA A 748 17.07 21.10 -16.94
N THR A 749 16.48 22.27 -16.62
CA THR A 749 16.44 23.39 -17.57
C THR A 749 17.69 24.25 -17.37
N ILE A 750 18.58 24.26 -18.37
CA ILE A 750 19.85 25.00 -18.41
C ILE A 750 19.86 25.92 -19.65
N GLY A 751 20.77 26.89 -19.69
CA GLY A 751 20.87 27.84 -20.82
C GLY A 751 21.59 27.27 -22.04
N GLN A 752 22.40 26.23 -21.85
CA GLN A 752 23.01 25.49 -22.97
C GLN A 752 21.97 24.84 -23.88
N ALA A 753 22.25 24.85 -25.19
CA ALA A 753 21.45 24.16 -26.19
C ALA A 753 21.54 22.63 -25.99
N GLN A 754 20.40 21.96 -25.93
CA GLN A 754 20.32 20.51 -25.69
C GLN A 754 19.74 19.78 -26.89
N GLN A 755 20.41 18.73 -27.36
CA GLN A 755 19.85 17.83 -28.37
C GLN A 755 18.69 17.03 -27.77
N THR A 756 17.56 17.02 -28.44
CA THR A 756 16.35 16.31 -28.00
C THR A 756 15.42 16.06 -29.20
N VAL A 757 14.25 15.47 -28.96
CA VAL A 757 13.25 15.16 -29.98
C VAL A 757 12.00 15.98 -29.74
N THR A 758 11.31 16.43 -30.79
CA THR A 758 10.01 17.07 -30.66
C THR A 758 8.95 16.06 -30.19
N TYR A 759 7.79 16.56 -29.75
CA TYR A 759 6.62 15.69 -29.52
C TYR A 759 6.15 14.96 -30.79
N GLY A 760 6.56 15.40 -31.98
CA GLY A 760 6.30 14.74 -33.26
C GLY A 760 7.37 13.71 -33.66
N GLU A 761 8.29 13.36 -32.75
CA GLU A 761 9.38 12.39 -32.96
C GLU A 761 10.45 12.85 -33.95
N GLU A 762 10.55 14.16 -34.22
CA GLU A 762 11.60 14.74 -35.05
C GLU A 762 12.78 15.22 -34.20
N ASP A 763 14.01 14.90 -34.61
CA ASP A 763 15.22 15.39 -33.96
C ASP A 763 15.30 16.93 -34.00
N GLY A 764 15.82 17.53 -32.93
CA GLY A 764 16.08 18.96 -32.89
C GLY A 764 16.89 19.41 -31.69
N VAL A 765 16.92 20.73 -31.51
CA VAL A 765 17.71 21.36 -30.46
C VAL A 765 16.81 22.28 -29.65
N LEU A 766 16.73 22.01 -28.36
CA LEU A 766 16.05 22.86 -27.40
C LEU A 766 17.01 23.94 -26.91
N GLU A 767 16.75 25.18 -27.30
CA GLU A 767 17.38 26.38 -26.72
C GLU A 767 16.43 27.00 -25.69
N ALA A 768 16.63 26.69 -24.42
CA ALA A 768 15.87 27.30 -23.32
C ALA A 768 16.45 28.67 -22.97
N LYS A 769 16.02 29.71 -23.68
CA LYS A 769 16.41 31.10 -23.37
C LYS A 769 15.68 31.56 -22.12
N GLY A 770 16.36 31.61 -20.98
CA GLY A 770 15.70 31.97 -19.72
C GLY A 770 16.61 32.04 -18.48
N ARG A 771 16.03 32.57 -17.41
CA ARG A 771 16.66 32.70 -16.09
C ARG A 771 16.41 31.42 -15.28
N HIS A 772 17.35 30.49 -15.32
CA HIS A 772 17.28 29.20 -14.62
C HIS A 772 18.08 29.21 -13.32
N ASP A 773 17.70 28.36 -12.36
CA ASP A 773 18.46 28.19 -11.12
C ASP A 773 19.70 27.34 -11.41
N PRO A 774 20.93 27.82 -11.13
CA PRO A 774 22.14 27.01 -11.28
C PRO A 774 22.25 25.92 -10.20
N CYS A 775 21.59 26.10 -9.04
CA CYS A 775 21.51 25.09 -7.99
C CYS A 775 20.23 25.25 -7.16
N VAL A 776 19.51 24.15 -6.89
CA VAL A 776 18.26 24.16 -6.10
C VAL A 776 18.46 23.82 -4.62
N VAL A 777 19.64 23.35 -4.23
CA VAL A 777 19.92 22.81 -2.89
C VAL A 777 19.64 23.82 -1.78
N PRO A 778 20.13 25.08 -1.82
CA PRO A 778 19.84 26.06 -0.76
C PRO A 778 18.35 26.37 -0.60
N ARG A 779 17.58 26.29 -1.69
CA ARG A 779 16.13 26.51 -1.70
C ARG A 779 15.34 25.31 -1.17
N ALA A 780 15.94 24.12 -1.20
CA ALA A 780 15.32 22.89 -0.73
C ALA A 780 15.31 22.79 0.80
N VAL A 781 16.23 23.48 1.51
CA VAL A 781 16.32 23.53 2.98
C VAL A 781 14.96 23.70 3.67
N PRO A 782 14.19 24.79 3.42
CA PRO A 782 12.89 24.96 4.07
C PRO A 782 11.84 23.91 3.67
N ILE A 783 11.99 23.29 2.48
CA ILE A 783 11.06 22.26 2.00
C ILE A 783 11.31 20.94 2.73
N VAL A 784 12.59 20.58 2.95
CA VAL A 784 13.01 19.40 3.70
C VAL A 784 12.53 19.48 5.16
N GLU A 785 12.73 20.63 5.81
CA GLU A 785 12.22 20.85 7.18
C GLU A 785 10.70 20.68 7.25
N SER A 786 9.96 21.29 6.31
CA SER A 786 8.51 21.21 6.27
C SER A 786 8.00 19.78 6.04
N MET A 787 8.62 19.02 5.12
CA MET A 787 8.23 17.62 4.89
C MET A 787 8.54 16.73 6.10
N ALA A 788 9.62 17.00 6.83
CA ALA A 788 9.94 16.29 8.07
C ALA A 788 8.90 16.60 9.17
N ALA A 789 8.49 17.86 9.30
CA ALA A 789 7.44 18.28 10.23
C ALA A 789 6.11 17.56 9.95
N LEU A 790 5.72 17.44 8.68
CA LEU A 790 4.48 16.76 8.28
C LEU A 790 4.47 15.28 8.68
N VAL A 791 5.58 14.56 8.44
CA VAL A 791 5.70 13.14 8.83
C VAL A 791 5.62 12.97 10.35
N LEU A 792 6.35 13.81 11.09
CA LEU A 792 6.34 13.73 12.55
C LEU A 792 4.98 14.08 13.15
N MET A 793 4.31 15.09 12.62
CA MET A 793 2.98 15.48 13.09
C MET A 793 1.96 14.35 12.89
N ASP A 794 1.98 13.69 11.72
CA ASP A 794 1.10 12.55 11.45
C ASP A 794 1.37 11.38 12.41
N ALA A 795 2.65 11.06 12.65
CA ALA A 795 3.07 10.02 13.58
C ALA A 795 2.71 10.35 15.04
N VAL A 796 2.81 11.63 15.44
CA VAL A 796 2.40 12.10 16.77
C VAL A 796 0.90 11.89 16.97
N LEU A 797 0.05 12.28 16.02
CA LEU A 797 -1.40 12.11 16.15
C LEU A 797 -1.79 10.63 16.25
N ALA A 798 -1.18 9.76 15.43
CA ALA A 798 -1.37 8.32 15.51
C ALA A 798 -1.01 7.79 16.91
N GLN A 799 0.16 8.19 17.43
CA GLN A 799 0.65 7.70 18.71
C GLN A 799 -0.15 8.24 19.90
N GLN A 800 -0.62 9.50 19.84
CA GLN A 800 -1.50 10.06 20.87
C GLN A 800 -2.82 9.30 20.98
N ALA A 801 -3.41 8.88 19.85
CA ALA A 801 -4.61 8.05 19.87
C ALA A 801 -4.38 6.72 20.62
N ARG A 802 -3.24 6.06 20.38
CA ARG A 802 -2.86 4.81 21.08
C ARG A 802 -2.59 5.02 22.56
N GLN A 803 -1.84 6.07 22.90
CA GLN A 803 -1.51 6.39 24.28
C GLN A 803 -2.77 6.69 25.09
N THR A 804 -3.68 7.48 24.53
CA THR A 804 -4.97 7.79 25.14
C THR A 804 -5.80 6.53 25.33
N ALA A 805 -5.98 5.71 24.28
CA ALA A 805 -6.72 4.46 24.39
C ALA A 805 -6.15 3.51 25.46
N ARG A 806 -4.81 3.41 25.54
CA ARG A 806 -4.12 2.61 26.55
C ARG A 806 -4.33 3.15 27.97
N SER A 807 -4.32 4.47 28.16
CA SER A 807 -4.47 5.09 29.50
C SER A 807 -5.84 4.86 30.14
N LEU A 808 -6.85 4.46 29.36
CA LEU A 808 -8.19 4.14 29.86
C LEU A 808 -8.27 2.72 30.45
N LEU A 809 -7.24 1.89 30.28
CA LEU A 809 -7.15 0.54 30.81
C LEU A 809 -6.39 0.51 32.15
N PRO A 810 -6.72 -0.41 33.08
CA PRO A 810 -5.98 -0.54 34.32
C PRO A 810 -4.52 -0.97 34.06
N PRO A 811 -3.53 -0.45 34.83
CA PRO A 811 -2.14 -0.82 34.68
C PRO A 811 -1.91 -2.28 35.07
N LEU A 812 -1.18 -3.02 34.23
CA LEU A 812 -0.83 -4.42 34.50
C LEU A 812 0.39 -4.50 35.43
N LYS A 813 0.25 -5.24 36.55
CA LYS A 813 1.27 -5.34 37.62
C LYS A 813 2.64 -5.86 37.16
N GLN A 814 2.70 -6.66 36.09
CA GLN A 814 3.93 -7.30 35.60
C GLN A 814 4.55 -6.60 34.37
N THR A 815 4.11 -5.39 34.03
CA THR A 815 4.63 -4.67 32.85
C THR A 815 5.76 -3.71 33.21
N ILE A 816 6.74 -3.58 32.30
CA ILE A 816 7.83 -2.62 32.46
C ILE A 816 7.25 -1.20 32.32
N PRO A 817 7.36 -0.34 33.34
CA PRO A 817 6.78 1.01 33.29
C PRO A 817 7.50 1.86 32.23
N VAL A 818 6.78 2.47 31.28
CA VAL A 818 7.42 3.19 30.16
C VAL A 818 7.77 4.65 30.52
N THR A 819 7.07 5.27 31.48
CA THR A 819 7.30 6.66 31.93
C THR A 819 7.84 6.73 33.36
N GLY A 820 8.71 7.71 33.64
CA GLY A 820 9.18 8.00 34.99
C GLY A 820 8.18 8.84 35.79
N GLY A 821 7.57 8.24 36.82
CA GLY A 821 7.10 8.87 38.06
C GLY A 821 5.99 9.95 38.03
N GLY A 822 4.80 9.59 38.53
CA GLY A 822 3.76 10.54 38.97
C GLY A 822 2.55 9.79 39.54
N ALA A 823 2.48 9.69 40.86
CA ALA A 823 1.45 8.96 41.59
C ALA A 823 0.06 9.61 41.50
N GLN A 824 -0.98 8.78 41.34
CA GLN A 824 -2.21 8.92 42.14
C GLN A 824 -2.36 7.66 42.98
N ALA A 825 -1.58 7.60 44.06
CA ALA A 825 -1.92 6.81 45.23
C ALA A 825 -2.86 7.67 46.09
N ASN A 826 -4.16 7.63 45.80
CA ASN A 826 -5.19 7.83 46.81
C ASN A 826 -5.43 6.40 47.35
N GLY A 827 -5.04 6.00 48.55
CA GLY A 827 -5.22 6.67 49.82
C GLY A 827 -6.23 5.84 50.60
N GLU A 828 -5.80 4.69 51.13
CA GLU A 828 -6.45 4.04 52.29
C GLU A 828 -5.40 3.15 52.97
N GLY A 829 -5.11 3.50 54.23
CA GLY A 829 -4.01 2.92 54.99
C GLY A 829 -4.31 1.51 55.49
N ALA A 830 -3.26 0.70 55.57
CA ALA A 830 -3.23 -0.46 56.44
C ALA A 830 -1.89 -0.45 57.18
N LYS A 831 -1.96 -0.07 58.46
CA LYS A 831 -1.02 -0.53 59.49
C LYS A 831 -0.95 -2.05 59.42
N ILE A 832 0.24 -2.64 59.40
CA ILE A 832 0.44 -3.98 59.94
C ILE A 832 1.70 -3.95 60.81
N GLU A 833 1.46 -4.42 62.03
CA GLU A 833 2.31 -4.51 63.20
C GLU A 833 3.57 -5.37 62.97
N GLU A 834 4.60 -5.04 63.75
CA GLU A 834 5.59 -6.00 64.24
C GLU A 834 4.88 -7.19 64.90
N ASP A 835 5.16 -8.41 64.47
CA ASP A 835 5.73 -9.45 65.36
C ASP A 835 5.87 -10.81 64.66
N ARG A 836 7.02 -11.45 64.93
CA ARG A 836 7.45 -12.85 64.71
C ARG A 836 7.91 -13.31 63.34
#